data_AF-A0A839PUL1-F1
#
_entry.id   AF-A0A839PUL1-F1
#
_cell.length_a   1.000
_cell.length_b   1.000
_cell.length_c   1.000
_cell.angle_alpha   90.00
_cell.angle_beta   90.00
_cell.angle_gamma   90.00
#
_symmetry.space_group_name_H-M   'P 1'
#
loop_
_entity.id
_entity.type
_entity.pdbx_description
1 polymer ?
#
loop_
_entity_poly.entity_id
_entity_poly.type
_entity_poly.pdbx_seq_one_letter_code
_entity_poly.pdbx_strand_id
1 'polypeptide(L)'
;MNLRRVSLLRKGLVTAGAFSLALAVPAIAQAPHASADPAPTDTIGGDTFERTVSAGWGTALTGGTWGSSVPSRTSVSSGQGLVRLDPGASVTQTLAGSAVDVRTTVGVKVDRIAVAGNGVSAGVAGRVSGTGGYVANLRIGRAGAMSLAIVRMRSGSPDTVLVNDTLIPGTASTGTSYTAQVDVMGTSPVVVRARAWPTSSTAPGWQVSTSDASDSRITSAGGSALRSYLSASSASTGLAYDNVAVQRLAEPGGTTPAPVPATPQVGSAAPGGTYYSVPSGAIFVTAAGSRAGSGTAASPYGSLAYAIERAPSGATLVMRGGTYRESTTVPFGKRLTIQSYPGEAVWLEGSSPVTGWQKSGSTWAVSGWNYIFDHKVSHTRGVDESNRFIDPAYPMAGYPDQVWVGGVKLRQVGSASAVVGGTFYVDEAGRRLVIGSDPAGRTVEASTRQQAMVIQGAGTVVRGIGVRRYANTFWMGGALSAQVDDITLENVVASDNATIGINGWGKRTRLQRVTVARAGGLGVGMNRADGLSISDSLIQENNVEHFKEAPVSGGVKITTTRGVSIRNNLFERNVTTALWFDESAYDITIANNTVRDNAGIGIELELSSKAVVAGNYIVRNGSAGLYVIDTNNVAVWNNTFAANQQYSWRIYQDSRRSSDPVITFVVRDISFRNNVTAYGTGACPYLVHDTEYKVTGQTMRVTSQANAYWRASSSAPANMVCWANGTAGLQSYKTLSTFRSATGNDTGSTVNEGTPILTSDYQLTPAAQSTTAAVALPLPDYIASVVGLATNTRKLGAVGSLR
;
A
#
# COMPACT_ATOMS: atom_id res chain seq x y z
N MET A 1 -20.23 37.83 22.16
CA MET A 1 -19.70 39.20 22.25
C MET A 1 -18.98 39.50 20.94
N ASN A 2 -19.31 40.64 20.32
CA ASN A 2 -19.20 40.98 18.90
C ASN A 2 -17.79 40.93 18.29
N LEU A 3 -17.69 40.52 17.02
CA LEU A 3 -16.83 41.19 16.02
C LEU A 3 -17.37 40.94 14.60
N ARG A 4 -17.27 41.99 13.78
CA ARG A 4 -18.13 42.34 12.64
C ARG A 4 -17.70 41.69 11.31
N ARG A 5 -18.70 41.54 10.45
CA ARG A 5 -18.64 41.36 8.99
C ARG A 5 -17.75 42.42 8.30
N VAL A 6 -17.01 41.99 7.29
CA VAL A 6 -16.83 42.76 6.05
C VAL A 6 -17.05 41.82 4.87
N SER A 7 -18.18 42.01 4.19
CA SER A 7 -18.44 41.48 2.85
C SER A 7 -17.85 42.44 1.82
N LEU A 8 -17.18 41.93 0.78
CA LEU A 8 -17.00 42.65 -0.46
C LEU A 8 -17.14 41.70 -1.65
N LEU A 9 -18.03 42.11 -2.54
CA LEU A 9 -18.39 41.48 -3.81
C LEU A 9 -17.17 41.31 -4.72
N ARG A 10 -17.17 40.24 -5.53
CA ARG A 10 -16.81 40.30 -6.95
C ARG A 10 -17.37 39.09 -7.69
N LYS A 11 -18.42 39.34 -8.49
CA LYS A 11 -18.76 38.54 -9.67
C LYS A 11 -17.65 38.78 -10.70
N GLY A 12 -17.13 37.71 -11.29
CA GLY A 12 -16.14 37.76 -12.37
C GLY A 12 -16.04 36.39 -13.01
N LEU A 13 -16.69 36.26 -14.16
CA LEU A 13 -16.76 35.09 -15.03
C LEU A 13 -15.34 34.66 -15.46
N VAL A 14 -14.95 33.40 -15.20
CA VAL A 14 -13.89 32.72 -15.95
C VAL A 14 -14.41 31.32 -16.30
N THR A 15 -14.95 31.22 -17.51
CA THR A 15 -15.23 29.98 -18.22
C THR A 15 -13.90 29.40 -18.68
N ALA A 16 -13.40 28.37 -18.00
CA ALA A 16 -12.37 27.49 -18.53
C ALA A 16 -13.01 26.15 -18.87
N GLY A 17 -13.28 25.92 -20.15
CA GLY A 17 -13.81 24.67 -20.66
C GLY A 17 -12.77 23.55 -20.51
N ALA A 18 -13.02 22.63 -19.58
CA ALA A 18 -12.30 21.37 -19.50
C ALA A 18 -12.93 20.37 -20.49
N PHE A 19 -12.31 20.22 -21.67
CA PHE A 19 -12.59 19.07 -22.53
C PHE A 19 -12.09 17.81 -21.82
N SER A 20 -13.03 17.04 -21.28
CA SER A 20 -12.78 15.73 -20.68
C SER A 20 -12.72 14.69 -21.79
N LEU A 21 -11.52 14.33 -22.24
CA LEU A 21 -11.34 13.17 -23.11
C LEU A 21 -11.20 11.94 -22.20
N ALA A 22 -12.30 11.20 -22.04
CA ALA A 22 -12.32 9.92 -21.35
C ALA A 22 -11.59 8.87 -22.20
N LEU A 23 -10.30 8.68 -21.95
CA LEU A 23 -9.56 7.51 -22.43
C LEU A 23 -9.66 6.41 -21.37
N ALA A 24 -10.45 5.39 -21.66
CA ALA A 24 -10.45 4.13 -20.91
C ALA A 24 -9.07 3.47 -21.10
N VAL A 25 -8.23 3.53 -20.07
CA VAL A 25 -6.96 2.80 -20.03
C VAL A 25 -7.24 1.41 -19.46
N PRO A 26 -7.02 0.32 -20.20
CA PRO A 26 -7.10 -1.02 -19.63
C PRO A 26 -5.99 -1.18 -18.59
N ALA A 27 -6.34 -1.73 -17.41
CA ALA A 27 -5.39 -2.01 -16.35
C ALA A 27 -4.30 -2.97 -16.86
N ILE A 28 -3.08 -2.45 -17.05
CA ILE A 28 -1.90 -3.27 -17.29
C ILE A 28 -1.41 -3.74 -15.92
N ALA A 29 -1.62 -5.02 -15.62
CA ALA A 29 -1.03 -5.67 -14.45
C ALA A 29 0.50 -5.61 -14.57
N GLN A 30 1.16 -4.97 -13.59
CA GLN A 30 2.62 -5.06 -13.44
C GLN A 30 3.01 -6.49 -13.07
N ALA A 31 3.93 -7.09 -13.85
CA ALA A 31 4.59 -8.33 -13.47
C ALA A 31 5.54 -8.06 -12.27
N PRO A 32 5.58 -8.92 -11.24
CA PRO A 32 6.50 -8.78 -10.11
C PRO A 32 7.98 -8.85 -10.55
N HIS A 33 8.81 -8.05 -9.89
CA HIS A 33 10.27 -8.04 -10.03
C HIS A 33 10.89 -9.43 -9.79
N ALA A 34 11.94 -9.75 -10.54
CA ALA A 34 12.71 -10.98 -10.36
C ALA A 34 13.59 -10.88 -9.10
N SER A 35 13.09 -11.38 -7.96
CA SER A 35 13.97 -11.81 -6.87
C SER A 35 14.83 -12.97 -7.36
N ALA A 36 16.05 -13.11 -6.84
CA ALA A 36 16.83 -14.33 -7.04
C ALA A 36 15.97 -15.56 -6.65
N ASP A 37 16.03 -16.62 -7.45
CA ASP A 37 15.22 -17.81 -7.24
C ASP A 37 15.74 -18.52 -5.97
N PRO A 38 14.94 -18.69 -4.91
CA PRO A 38 15.42 -19.27 -3.67
C PRO A 38 15.95 -20.68 -3.92
N ALA A 39 17.08 -21.00 -3.30
CA ALA A 39 17.68 -22.32 -3.40
C ALA A 39 16.89 -23.33 -2.56
N PRO A 40 16.64 -24.55 -3.08
CA PRO A 40 16.23 -25.69 -2.27
C PRO A 40 17.18 -25.93 -1.09
N THR A 41 16.63 -26.18 0.10
CA THR A 41 17.42 -26.61 1.28
C THR A 41 17.50 -28.13 1.40
N ASP A 42 16.39 -28.82 1.11
CA ASP A 42 16.31 -30.27 1.06
C ASP A 42 15.12 -30.72 0.20
N THR A 43 15.17 -31.98 -0.23
CA THR A 43 14.07 -32.65 -0.94
C THR A 43 13.20 -33.39 0.06
N ILE A 44 11.97 -32.93 0.25
CA ILE A 44 11.00 -33.49 1.22
C ILE A 44 10.04 -34.51 0.59
N GLY A 45 10.03 -34.58 -0.74
CA GLY A 45 9.30 -35.56 -1.52
C GLY A 45 9.92 -35.68 -2.90
N GLY A 46 9.93 -36.86 -3.50
CA GLY A 46 10.52 -37.02 -4.82
C GLY A 46 10.37 -38.42 -5.37
N ASP A 47 10.29 -38.51 -6.69
CA ASP A 47 10.07 -39.77 -7.37
C ASP A 47 10.61 -39.75 -8.81
N THR A 48 11.43 -40.74 -9.13
CA THR A 48 11.94 -41.01 -10.48
C THR A 48 11.15 -42.11 -11.19
N PHE A 49 10.20 -42.77 -10.51
CA PHE A 49 9.30 -43.77 -11.08
C PHE A 49 9.97 -45.02 -11.69
N GLU A 50 11.17 -45.39 -11.22
CA GLU A 50 11.94 -46.56 -11.68
C GLU A 50 11.33 -47.93 -11.31
N ARG A 51 10.09 -47.94 -10.82
CA ARG A 51 9.37 -49.15 -10.39
C ARG A 51 8.26 -49.51 -11.38
N THR A 52 7.71 -50.71 -11.23
CA THR A 52 6.49 -51.12 -11.95
C THR A 52 5.36 -51.36 -10.96
N VAL A 53 4.23 -50.67 -11.16
CA VAL A 53 3.02 -50.79 -10.33
C VAL A 53 1.80 -50.76 -11.25
N SER A 54 0.90 -51.73 -11.14
CA SER A 54 -0.26 -51.87 -12.05
C SER A 54 -1.47 -51.02 -11.66
N ALA A 55 -1.54 -50.52 -10.43
CA ALA A 55 -2.60 -49.62 -9.94
C ALA A 55 -2.05 -48.65 -8.88
N GLY A 56 -2.35 -47.36 -9.01
CA GLY A 56 -1.72 -46.32 -8.19
C GLY A 56 -0.30 -46.02 -8.64
N TRP A 57 0.38 -45.15 -7.87
CA TRP A 57 1.81 -44.96 -8.04
C TRP A 57 2.65 -45.71 -7.00
N GLY A 58 2.08 -46.18 -5.88
CA GLY A 58 2.86 -46.87 -4.85
C GLY A 58 3.78 -45.91 -4.07
N THR A 59 4.90 -46.40 -3.57
CA THR A 59 5.80 -45.62 -2.70
C THR A 59 6.84 -44.83 -3.48
N ALA A 60 6.91 -43.53 -3.22
CA ALA A 60 7.90 -42.63 -3.81
C ALA A 60 9.30 -42.85 -3.23
N LEU A 61 10.33 -42.38 -3.92
CA LEU A 61 11.71 -42.43 -3.42
C LEU A 61 11.87 -41.60 -2.13
N THR A 62 11.14 -40.49 -2.00
CA THR A 62 11.11 -39.64 -0.81
C THR A 62 9.69 -39.09 -0.62
N GLY A 63 9.23 -38.89 0.62
CA GLY A 63 7.88 -38.36 0.92
C GLY A 63 6.79 -39.42 1.14
N GLY A 64 7.13 -40.71 1.10
CA GLY A 64 6.23 -41.81 1.44
C GLY A 64 5.36 -42.31 0.29
N THR A 65 4.20 -42.90 0.61
CA THR A 65 3.29 -43.48 -0.40
C THR A 65 2.46 -42.41 -1.09
N TRP A 66 2.38 -42.50 -2.42
CA TRP A 66 1.45 -41.68 -3.19
C TRP A 66 0.01 -42.03 -2.87
N GLY A 67 -0.77 -41.04 -2.46
CA GLY A 67 -2.23 -41.13 -2.45
C GLY A 67 -2.77 -40.93 -3.87
N SER A 68 -3.70 -41.76 -4.31
CA SER A 68 -4.31 -41.68 -5.65
C SER A 68 -5.82 -41.59 -5.53
N SER A 69 -6.42 -40.55 -6.13
CA SER A 69 -7.87 -40.39 -6.11
C SER A 69 -8.60 -41.45 -6.93
N VAL A 70 -7.95 -41.99 -7.97
CA VAL A 70 -8.50 -43.08 -8.81
C VAL A 70 -7.38 -44.07 -9.18
N PRO A 71 -7.01 -45.01 -8.28
CA PRO A 71 -5.87 -45.92 -8.49
C PRO A 71 -5.96 -46.78 -9.75
N SER A 72 -7.17 -47.13 -10.22
CA SER A 72 -7.37 -47.91 -11.45
C SER A 72 -6.99 -47.17 -12.74
N ARG A 73 -6.75 -45.85 -12.67
CA ARG A 73 -6.34 -45.01 -13.79
C ARG A 73 -4.88 -44.60 -13.74
N THR A 74 -4.14 -45.05 -12.72
CA THR A 74 -2.75 -44.70 -12.52
C THR A 74 -1.90 -45.94 -12.41
N SER A 75 -0.71 -45.90 -12.97
CA SER A 75 0.26 -46.98 -12.93
C SER A 75 1.66 -46.40 -12.98
N VAL A 76 2.67 -47.23 -12.72
CA VAL A 76 4.07 -46.89 -12.97
C VAL A 76 4.65 -47.94 -13.90
N SER A 77 5.26 -47.51 -14.99
CA SER A 77 6.04 -48.38 -15.87
C SER A 77 7.05 -47.55 -16.66
N SER A 78 8.13 -48.18 -17.10
CA SER A 78 9.15 -47.56 -17.96
C SER A 78 9.71 -46.23 -17.44
N GLY A 79 9.91 -46.11 -16.12
CA GLY A 79 10.46 -44.89 -15.50
C GLY A 79 9.46 -43.72 -15.40
N GLN A 80 8.15 -43.98 -15.53
CA GLN A 80 7.14 -42.92 -15.56
C GLN A 80 5.90 -43.25 -14.73
N GLY A 81 5.36 -42.25 -14.03
CA GLY A 81 4.05 -42.27 -13.41
C GLY A 81 2.98 -41.97 -14.46
N LEU A 82 2.19 -42.95 -14.83
CA LEU A 82 1.19 -42.85 -15.90
C LEU A 82 -0.19 -42.53 -15.32
N VAL A 83 -0.94 -41.68 -16.04
CA VAL A 83 -2.34 -41.35 -15.77
C VAL A 83 -3.15 -41.46 -17.05
N ARG A 84 -4.15 -42.35 -17.07
CA ARG A 84 -5.12 -42.45 -18.17
C ARG A 84 -6.32 -41.53 -17.90
N LEU A 85 -6.69 -40.73 -18.89
CA LEU A 85 -7.83 -39.82 -18.81
C LEU A 85 -8.85 -40.10 -19.93
N ASP A 86 -10.09 -40.32 -19.53
CA ASP A 86 -11.27 -40.30 -20.41
C ASP A 86 -11.90 -38.89 -20.41
N PRO A 87 -12.73 -38.52 -21.39
CA PRO A 87 -13.30 -37.18 -21.47
C PRO A 87 -14.01 -36.79 -20.16
N GLY A 88 -13.63 -35.65 -19.57
CA GLY A 88 -14.18 -35.13 -18.31
C GLY A 88 -13.57 -35.74 -17.05
N ALA A 89 -12.63 -36.68 -17.17
CA ALA A 89 -11.98 -37.31 -16.04
C ALA A 89 -11.00 -36.37 -15.32
N SER A 90 -10.96 -36.49 -13.98
CA SER A 90 -9.97 -35.88 -13.11
C SER A 90 -9.30 -36.95 -12.25
N VAL A 91 -7.98 -36.87 -12.09
CA VAL A 91 -7.18 -37.77 -11.24
C VAL A 91 -6.18 -36.92 -10.46
N THR A 92 -6.11 -37.11 -9.14
CA THR A 92 -5.17 -36.40 -8.26
C THR A 92 -4.26 -37.40 -7.57
N GLN A 93 -2.95 -37.16 -7.69
CA GLN A 93 -1.91 -37.89 -6.98
C GLN A 93 -1.32 -36.98 -5.90
N THR A 94 -1.38 -37.38 -4.64
CA THR A 94 -0.89 -36.57 -3.50
C THR A 94 0.34 -37.23 -2.91
N LEU A 95 1.39 -36.46 -2.68
CA LEU A 95 2.59 -36.89 -1.96
C LEU A 95 2.68 -36.12 -0.66
N ALA A 96 2.80 -36.86 0.44
CA ALA A 96 2.92 -36.25 1.76
C ALA A 96 4.23 -35.46 1.87
N GLY A 97 4.20 -34.43 2.70
CA GLY A 97 5.33 -33.54 2.94
C GLY A 97 4.90 -32.43 3.88
N SER A 98 5.87 -31.73 4.46
CA SER A 98 5.60 -30.59 5.31
C SER A 98 6.66 -29.51 5.07
N ALA A 99 6.28 -28.50 4.29
CA ALA A 99 7.00 -27.25 4.17
C ALA A 99 6.04 -26.08 4.01
N VAL A 100 6.42 -24.94 4.61
CA VAL A 100 5.77 -23.66 4.36
C VAL A 100 6.20 -23.18 2.99
N ASP A 101 7.50 -22.99 2.76
CA ASP A 101 8.03 -22.57 1.47
C ASP A 101 8.47 -23.80 0.66
N VAL A 102 7.80 -24.01 -0.48
CA VAL A 102 7.93 -25.25 -1.24
C VAL A 102 8.05 -24.98 -2.73
N ARG A 103 8.98 -25.68 -3.35
CA ARG A 103 9.13 -25.80 -4.80
C ARG A 103 8.72 -27.20 -5.21
N THR A 104 7.80 -27.30 -6.15
CA THR A 104 7.48 -28.58 -6.81
C THR A 104 7.87 -28.48 -8.27
N THR A 105 8.73 -29.39 -8.70
CA THR A 105 9.17 -29.54 -10.09
C THR A 105 8.79 -30.93 -10.57
N VAL A 106 8.29 -31.05 -11.79
CA VAL A 106 7.92 -32.32 -12.38
C VAL A 106 8.04 -32.26 -13.91
N GLY A 107 8.52 -33.33 -14.53
CA GLY A 107 8.44 -33.50 -15.97
C GLY A 107 7.08 -34.07 -16.38
N VAL A 108 6.48 -33.51 -17.42
CA VAL A 108 5.15 -33.86 -17.93
C VAL A 108 5.24 -34.17 -19.42
N LYS A 109 4.74 -35.33 -19.82
CA LYS A 109 4.52 -35.70 -21.23
C LYS A 109 3.04 -35.94 -21.47
N VAL A 110 2.59 -35.57 -22.66
CA VAL A 110 1.24 -35.86 -23.14
C VAL A 110 1.30 -36.87 -24.27
N ASP A 111 0.44 -37.90 -24.20
CA ASP A 111 0.40 -39.00 -25.17
C ASP A 111 -0.17 -38.56 -26.52
N ARG A 112 -1.07 -37.58 -26.50
CA ARG A 112 -1.74 -37.07 -27.69
C ARG A 112 -2.15 -35.61 -27.54
N ILE A 113 -1.74 -34.79 -28.49
CA ILE A 113 -2.23 -33.41 -28.64
C ILE A 113 -3.68 -33.42 -29.12
N ALA A 114 -4.52 -32.61 -28.48
CA ALA A 114 -5.93 -32.52 -28.84
C ALA A 114 -6.12 -31.87 -30.22
N VAL A 115 -6.98 -32.47 -31.03
CA VAL A 115 -7.46 -31.89 -32.31
C VAL A 115 -8.81 -31.19 -32.15
N ALA A 116 -9.53 -31.45 -31.06
CA ALA A 116 -10.81 -30.86 -30.70
C ALA A 116 -10.98 -30.74 -29.17
N GLY A 117 -11.92 -29.91 -28.72
CA GLY A 117 -12.15 -29.58 -27.30
C GLY A 117 -11.08 -28.68 -26.69
N ASN A 118 -11.01 -28.62 -25.36
CA ASN A 118 -10.09 -27.74 -24.61
C ASN A 118 -8.80 -28.44 -24.14
N GLY A 119 -8.59 -29.70 -24.53
CA GLY A 119 -7.37 -30.44 -24.26
C GLY A 119 -7.24 -30.91 -22.82
N VAL A 120 -5.99 -31.10 -22.40
CA VAL A 120 -5.60 -31.72 -21.12
C VAL A 120 -4.91 -30.70 -20.23
N SER A 121 -5.03 -30.83 -18.92
CA SER A 121 -4.28 -30.04 -17.94
C SER A 121 -3.51 -30.92 -16.97
N ALA A 122 -2.24 -30.59 -16.78
CA ALA A 122 -1.35 -31.10 -15.75
C ALA A 122 -1.15 -30.01 -14.68
N GLY A 123 -1.87 -30.13 -13.58
CA GLY A 123 -1.78 -29.24 -12.42
C GLY A 123 -0.68 -29.68 -11.47
N VAL A 124 0.26 -28.79 -11.16
CA VAL A 124 1.32 -29.01 -10.15
C VAL A 124 0.98 -28.17 -8.93
N ALA A 125 0.81 -28.83 -7.78
CA ALA A 125 0.39 -28.18 -6.55
C ALA A 125 1.48 -28.21 -5.47
N GLY A 126 1.59 -27.11 -4.74
CA GLY A 126 2.44 -26.97 -3.55
C GLY A 126 1.64 -26.53 -2.33
N ARG A 127 2.18 -26.84 -1.15
CA ARG A 127 1.58 -26.54 0.17
C ARG A 127 0.20 -27.17 0.31
N VAL A 128 0.07 -28.43 -0.09
CA VAL A 128 -1.18 -29.20 -0.05
C VAL A 128 -1.37 -29.79 1.35
N SER A 129 -2.49 -29.45 2.00
CA SER A 129 -2.91 -29.96 3.30
C SER A 129 -4.42 -30.25 3.32
N GLY A 130 -4.96 -30.65 4.47
CA GLY A 130 -6.41 -30.79 4.66
C GLY A 130 -7.21 -29.48 4.50
N THR A 131 -6.57 -28.30 4.55
CA THR A 131 -7.24 -27.01 4.35
C THR A 131 -7.30 -26.59 2.88
N GLY A 132 -6.34 -27.03 2.05
CA GLY A 132 -6.23 -26.62 0.66
C GLY A 132 -4.80 -26.63 0.14
N GLY A 133 -4.55 -25.89 -0.94
CA GLY A 133 -3.22 -25.69 -1.51
C GLY A 133 -3.24 -24.74 -2.70
N TYR A 134 -2.10 -24.51 -3.34
CA TYR A 134 -2.00 -23.71 -4.56
C TYR A 134 -1.60 -24.59 -5.74
N VAL A 135 -2.29 -24.46 -6.87
CA VAL A 135 -2.08 -25.29 -8.06
C VAL A 135 -1.73 -24.39 -9.26
N ALA A 136 -0.63 -24.70 -9.92
CA ALA A 136 -0.29 -24.18 -11.23
C ALA A 136 -0.74 -25.18 -12.31
N ASN A 137 -1.74 -24.82 -13.12
CA ASN A 137 -2.26 -25.66 -14.18
C ASN A 137 -1.52 -25.38 -15.48
N LEU A 138 -0.68 -26.32 -15.93
CA LEU A 138 -0.18 -26.37 -17.30
C LEU A 138 -1.25 -26.98 -18.19
N ARG A 139 -1.86 -26.18 -19.06
CA ARG A 139 -2.87 -26.65 -20.01
C ARG A 139 -2.25 -26.82 -21.39
N ILE A 140 -2.55 -27.94 -22.03
CA ILE A 140 -2.14 -28.28 -23.39
C ILE A 140 -3.41 -28.43 -24.23
N GLY A 141 -3.69 -27.38 -25.00
CA GLY A 141 -4.88 -27.24 -25.84
C GLY A 141 -4.68 -27.75 -27.27
N ARG A 142 -5.53 -27.25 -28.18
CA ARG A 142 -5.47 -27.62 -29.61
C ARG A 142 -4.17 -27.17 -30.25
N ALA A 143 -3.69 -27.95 -31.22
CA ALA A 143 -2.43 -27.69 -31.93
C ALA A 143 -1.21 -27.51 -31.00
N GLY A 144 -1.29 -28.01 -29.76
CA GLY A 144 -0.23 -27.93 -28.77
C GLY A 144 -0.14 -26.59 -28.05
N ALA A 145 -1.12 -25.68 -28.18
CA ALA A 145 -1.09 -24.41 -27.47
C ALA A 145 -0.95 -24.63 -25.95
N MET A 146 0.05 -23.99 -25.33
CA MET A 146 0.32 -24.11 -23.90
C MET A 146 -0.11 -22.86 -23.14
N SER A 147 -0.76 -23.03 -21.99
CA SER A 147 -1.04 -21.94 -21.05
C SER A 147 -0.75 -22.35 -19.60
N LEU A 148 -0.49 -21.35 -18.76
CA LEU A 148 -0.44 -21.49 -17.31
C LEU A 148 -1.57 -20.70 -16.66
N ALA A 149 -2.17 -21.29 -15.63
CA ALA A 149 -3.09 -20.63 -14.71
C ALA A 149 -2.72 -20.97 -13.27
N ILE A 150 -2.96 -20.06 -12.33
CA ILE A 150 -2.75 -20.31 -10.89
C ILE A 150 -4.10 -20.29 -10.20
N VAL A 151 -4.40 -21.32 -9.44
CA VAL A 151 -5.61 -21.40 -8.62
C VAL A 151 -5.27 -21.71 -7.16
N ARG A 152 -6.09 -21.20 -6.24
CA ARG A 152 -6.12 -21.65 -4.86
C ARG A 152 -7.21 -22.71 -4.71
N MET A 153 -6.81 -23.90 -4.30
CA MET A 153 -7.68 -25.00 -3.94
C MET A 153 -8.07 -24.91 -2.47
N ARG A 154 -9.32 -25.22 -2.15
CA ARG A 154 -9.78 -25.44 -0.78
C ARG A 154 -10.64 -26.67 -0.68
N SER A 155 -10.49 -27.39 0.42
CA SER A 155 -11.34 -28.54 0.71
C SER A 155 -12.81 -28.10 0.78
N GLY A 156 -13.69 -28.80 0.06
CA GLY A 156 -15.12 -28.52 0.02
C GLY A 156 -15.54 -27.24 -0.71
N SER A 157 -14.65 -26.58 -1.46
CA SER A 157 -14.96 -25.36 -2.24
C SER A 157 -14.43 -25.45 -3.67
N PRO A 158 -15.08 -24.78 -4.65
CA PRO A 158 -14.50 -24.61 -5.98
C PRO A 158 -13.14 -23.90 -5.92
N ASP A 159 -12.28 -24.23 -6.88
CA ASP A 159 -10.99 -23.56 -7.04
C ASP A 159 -11.18 -22.05 -7.27
N THR A 160 -10.44 -21.22 -6.54
CA THR A 160 -10.40 -19.76 -6.77
C THR A 160 -9.30 -19.46 -7.79
N VAL A 161 -9.64 -18.85 -8.93
CA VAL A 161 -8.64 -18.43 -9.93
C VAL A 161 -7.90 -17.19 -9.43
N LEU A 162 -6.57 -17.28 -9.34
CA LEU A 162 -5.68 -16.19 -8.95
C LEU A 162 -4.91 -15.62 -10.14
N VAL A 163 -4.64 -16.45 -11.16
CA VAL A 163 -4.15 -16.04 -12.47
C VAL A 163 -4.95 -16.81 -13.52
N ASN A 164 -5.58 -16.08 -14.45
CA ASN A 164 -6.30 -16.65 -15.59
C ASN A 164 -5.33 -17.36 -16.55
N ASP A 165 -5.87 -18.17 -17.48
CA ASP A 165 -5.08 -18.80 -18.53
C ASP A 165 -4.23 -17.79 -19.30
N THR A 166 -2.92 -17.89 -19.10
CA THR A 166 -1.92 -17.06 -19.76
C THR A 166 -1.15 -17.95 -20.73
N LEU A 167 -1.22 -17.65 -22.03
CA LEU A 167 -0.45 -18.37 -23.04
C LEU A 167 1.05 -18.22 -22.76
N ILE A 168 1.77 -19.33 -22.81
CA ILE A 168 3.23 -19.35 -22.66
C ILE A 168 3.89 -19.64 -24.01
N PRO A 169 5.13 -19.16 -24.26
CA PRO A 169 5.81 -19.39 -25.53
C PRO A 169 6.00 -20.87 -25.85
N GLY A 170 5.80 -21.22 -27.13
CA GLY A 170 6.01 -22.57 -27.67
C GLY A 170 4.73 -23.38 -27.85
N THR A 171 4.87 -24.54 -28.51
CA THR A 171 3.79 -25.50 -28.75
C THR A 171 4.20 -26.88 -28.26
N ALA A 172 3.31 -27.53 -27.52
CA ALA A 172 3.47 -28.89 -27.05
C ALA A 172 3.45 -29.88 -28.21
N SER A 173 4.39 -30.82 -28.21
CA SER A 173 4.44 -31.93 -29.16
C SER A 173 4.31 -33.26 -28.43
N THR A 174 3.63 -34.23 -29.05
CA THR A 174 3.49 -35.58 -28.51
C THR A 174 4.86 -36.18 -28.19
N GLY A 175 4.99 -36.84 -27.03
CA GLY A 175 6.23 -37.51 -26.61
C GLY A 175 7.34 -36.58 -26.09
N THR A 176 7.17 -35.25 -26.17
CA THR A 176 8.13 -34.29 -25.61
C THR A 176 7.85 -34.08 -24.12
N SER A 177 8.89 -34.09 -23.28
CA SER A 177 8.79 -33.77 -21.85
C SER A 177 8.87 -32.27 -21.64
N TYR A 178 7.97 -31.75 -20.81
CA TYR A 178 7.94 -30.38 -20.34
C TYR A 178 8.10 -30.37 -18.83
N THR A 179 9.13 -29.67 -18.34
CA THR A 179 9.27 -29.43 -16.91
C THR A 179 8.28 -28.35 -16.51
N ALA A 180 7.40 -28.66 -15.56
CA ALA A 180 6.49 -27.74 -14.92
C ALA A 180 6.96 -27.50 -13.49
N GLN A 181 7.03 -26.23 -13.09
CA GLN A 181 7.50 -25.83 -11.77
C GLN A 181 6.55 -24.83 -11.14
N VAL A 182 6.28 -25.02 -9.84
CA VAL A 182 5.58 -24.08 -8.98
C VAL A 182 6.39 -23.81 -7.71
N ASP A 183 6.49 -22.54 -7.35
CA ASP A 183 6.98 -22.08 -6.04
C ASP A 183 5.80 -21.49 -5.26
N VAL A 184 5.66 -21.90 -4.00
CA VAL A 184 4.70 -21.34 -3.03
C VAL A 184 5.50 -20.88 -1.81
N MET A 185 5.52 -19.58 -1.54
CA MET A 185 6.44 -18.97 -0.58
C MET A 185 5.75 -17.93 0.30
N GLY A 186 6.23 -17.77 1.53
CA GLY A 186 5.72 -16.81 2.50
C GLY A 186 4.34 -17.16 3.06
N THR A 187 3.94 -16.43 4.10
CA THR A 187 2.64 -16.63 4.79
C THR A 187 1.76 -15.38 4.76
N SER A 188 2.33 -14.20 4.44
CA SER A 188 1.59 -12.94 4.35
C SER A 188 2.38 -11.87 3.55
N PRO A 189 2.15 -11.73 2.24
CA PRO A 189 1.29 -12.58 1.41
C PRO A 189 1.90 -13.96 1.13
N VAL A 190 1.09 -14.88 0.61
CA VAL A 190 1.61 -16.11 -0.03
C VAL A 190 1.89 -15.81 -1.49
N VAL A 191 3.16 -15.86 -1.88
CA VAL A 191 3.59 -15.67 -3.27
C VAL A 191 3.57 -17.02 -3.99
N VAL A 192 2.90 -17.07 -5.14
CA VAL A 192 2.87 -18.25 -6.01
C VAL A 192 3.43 -17.88 -7.37
N ARG A 193 4.40 -18.64 -7.87
CA ARG A 193 5.03 -18.44 -9.18
C ARG A 193 5.03 -19.75 -9.94
N ALA A 194 4.77 -19.70 -11.24
CA ALA A 194 4.81 -20.88 -12.09
C ALA A 194 5.50 -20.62 -13.43
N ARG A 195 6.16 -21.66 -13.94
CA ARG A 195 6.76 -21.69 -15.27
C ARG A 195 6.75 -23.13 -15.80
N ALA A 196 6.74 -23.26 -17.12
CA ALA A 196 6.90 -24.51 -17.82
C ALA A 196 7.77 -24.35 -19.07
N TRP A 197 8.61 -25.34 -19.35
CA TRP A 197 9.54 -25.31 -20.47
C TRP A 197 9.87 -26.73 -20.95
N PRO A 198 10.31 -26.92 -22.21
CA PRO A 198 10.82 -28.22 -22.66
C PRO A 198 11.96 -28.69 -21.76
N THR A 199 11.90 -29.92 -21.24
CA THR A 199 12.88 -30.45 -20.28
C THR A 199 14.31 -30.46 -20.83
N SER A 200 14.48 -30.48 -22.15
CA SER A 200 15.78 -30.37 -22.84
C SER A 200 16.37 -28.96 -22.89
N SER A 201 15.65 -27.94 -22.40
CA SER A 201 16.03 -26.53 -22.44
C SER A 201 16.26 -25.95 -21.05
N THR A 202 16.93 -24.79 -20.98
CA THR A 202 17.15 -24.08 -19.73
C THR A 202 15.85 -23.46 -19.21
N ALA A 203 15.65 -23.50 -17.90
CA ALA A 203 14.47 -22.90 -17.27
C ALA A 203 14.36 -21.40 -17.62
N PRO A 204 13.19 -20.94 -18.11
CA PRO A 204 12.95 -19.53 -18.35
C PRO A 204 12.77 -18.77 -17.03
N GLY A 205 12.67 -17.44 -17.11
CA GLY A 205 12.09 -16.66 -16.01
C GLY A 205 10.68 -17.13 -15.66
N TRP A 206 10.18 -16.69 -14.49
CA TRP A 206 8.81 -16.98 -14.07
C TRP A 206 7.80 -16.44 -15.09
N GLN A 207 6.95 -17.30 -15.63
CA GLN A 207 6.03 -16.96 -16.72
C GLN A 207 4.69 -16.44 -16.19
N VAL A 208 4.25 -16.91 -15.03
CA VAL A 208 3.10 -16.36 -14.28
C VAL A 208 3.43 -16.27 -12.80
N SER A 209 2.90 -15.26 -12.12
CA SER A 209 3.04 -15.11 -10.67
C SER A 209 1.89 -14.32 -10.06
N THR A 210 1.64 -14.52 -8.77
CA THR A 210 0.61 -13.83 -8.00
C THR A 210 0.96 -13.80 -6.52
N SER A 211 0.29 -12.91 -5.78
CA SER A 211 0.46 -12.70 -4.34
C SER A 211 -0.92 -12.81 -3.68
N ASP A 212 -1.19 -13.92 -2.99
CA ASP A 212 -2.41 -14.14 -2.23
C ASP A 212 -2.26 -13.56 -0.83
N ALA A 213 -2.71 -12.30 -0.68
CA ALA A 213 -2.82 -11.60 0.60
C ALA A 213 -4.17 -11.82 1.30
N SER A 214 -5.08 -12.60 0.70
CA SER A 214 -6.44 -12.73 1.25
C SER A 214 -6.44 -13.49 2.57
N ASP A 215 -7.47 -13.27 3.39
CA ASP A 215 -7.70 -14.07 4.62
C ASP A 215 -7.96 -15.54 4.31
N SER A 216 -8.22 -15.86 3.04
CA SER A 216 -8.42 -17.21 2.56
C SER A 216 -7.15 -17.93 2.11
N ARG A 217 -5.99 -17.28 2.21
CA ARG A 217 -4.70 -17.85 1.81
C ARG A 217 -4.32 -19.09 2.63
N ILE A 218 -3.59 -20.02 2.03
CA ILE A 218 -3.14 -21.24 2.70
C ILE A 218 -1.78 -20.98 3.35
N THR A 219 -1.77 -20.86 4.68
CA THR A 219 -0.56 -20.57 5.47
C THR A 219 0.05 -21.80 6.13
N SER A 220 -0.74 -22.87 6.31
CA SER A 220 -0.26 -24.12 6.90
C SER A 220 0.77 -24.79 5.99
N ALA A 221 1.84 -25.34 6.58
CA ALA A 221 2.75 -26.21 5.85
C ALA A 221 2.02 -27.40 5.22
N GLY A 222 2.50 -27.87 4.07
CA GLY A 222 1.90 -28.99 3.35
C GLY A 222 2.87 -29.67 2.40
N GLY A 223 2.39 -30.74 1.78
CA GLY A 223 3.11 -31.49 0.74
C GLY A 223 2.77 -30.98 -0.65
N SER A 224 2.71 -31.89 -1.62
CA SER A 224 2.40 -31.56 -3.01
C SER A 224 1.37 -32.52 -3.60
N ALA A 225 0.75 -32.09 -4.70
CA ALA A 225 -0.14 -32.94 -5.47
C ALA A 225 -0.02 -32.66 -6.97
N LEU A 226 -0.32 -33.68 -7.78
CA LEU A 226 -0.40 -33.58 -9.23
C LEU A 226 -1.85 -33.84 -9.66
N ARG A 227 -2.48 -32.85 -10.29
CA ARG A 227 -3.88 -32.88 -10.72
C ARG A 227 -3.96 -33.01 -12.23
N SER A 228 -4.44 -34.13 -12.71
CA SER A 228 -4.63 -34.41 -14.13
C SER A 228 -6.11 -34.24 -14.47
N TYR A 229 -6.43 -33.47 -15.51
CA TYR A 229 -7.81 -33.33 -15.99
C TYR A 229 -7.86 -33.29 -17.51
N LEU A 230 -8.85 -33.96 -18.10
CA LEU A 230 -9.14 -33.91 -19.53
C LEU A 230 -10.50 -33.27 -19.75
N SER A 231 -10.56 -32.27 -20.63
CA SER A 231 -11.82 -31.65 -21.02
C SER A 231 -12.82 -32.67 -21.56
N ALA A 232 -14.09 -32.57 -21.17
CA ALA A 232 -15.17 -33.45 -21.66
C ALA A 232 -15.37 -33.42 -23.18
N SER A 233 -14.90 -32.36 -23.85
CA SER A 233 -14.97 -32.22 -25.31
C SER A 233 -13.71 -32.72 -26.05
N SER A 234 -12.76 -33.33 -25.35
CA SER A 234 -11.52 -33.85 -25.92
C SER A 234 -11.47 -35.38 -25.87
N ALA A 235 -10.88 -36.00 -26.90
CA ALA A 235 -10.70 -37.45 -26.96
C ALA A 235 -9.76 -37.96 -25.85
N SER A 236 -9.95 -39.22 -25.42
CA SER A 236 -9.11 -39.84 -24.39
C SER A 236 -7.62 -39.70 -24.69
N THR A 237 -6.84 -39.40 -23.65
CA THR A 237 -5.38 -39.23 -23.71
C THR A 237 -4.76 -39.63 -22.38
N GLY A 238 -3.43 -39.68 -22.31
CA GLY A 238 -2.68 -39.91 -21.09
C GLY A 238 -1.71 -38.79 -20.78
N LEU A 239 -1.36 -38.70 -19.49
CA LEU A 239 -0.22 -37.92 -19.02
C LEU A 239 0.78 -38.88 -18.39
N ALA A 240 2.06 -38.69 -18.71
CA ALA A 240 3.16 -39.34 -18.04
C ALA A 240 3.94 -38.29 -17.24
N TYR A 241 4.26 -38.62 -15.99
CA TYR A 241 5.02 -37.79 -15.08
C TYR A 241 6.37 -38.46 -14.79
N ASP A 242 7.44 -37.67 -14.77
CA ASP A 242 8.77 -38.10 -14.38
C ASP A 242 9.48 -37.04 -13.52
N ASN A 243 10.55 -37.44 -12.82
CA ASN A 243 11.44 -36.55 -12.07
C ASN A 243 10.70 -35.58 -11.12
N VAL A 244 9.77 -36.11 -10.31
CA VAL A 244 9.09 -35.31 -9.29
C VAL A 244 10.11 -34.94 -8.22
N ALA A 245 10.22 -33.64 -7.94
CA ALA A 245 10.98 -33.10 -6.83
C ALA A 245 10.13 -32.10 -6.08
N VAL A 246 9.83 -32.41 -4.81
CA VAL A 246 9.21 -31.53 -3.83
C VAL A 246 10.29 -31.10 -2.87
N GLN A 247 10.66 -29.83 -2.94
CA GLN A 247 11.79 -29.29 -2.22
C GLN A 247 11.33 -28.22 -1.26
N ARG A 248 11.85 -28.26 -0.03
CA ARG A 248 11.75 -27.11 0.85
C ARG A 248 12.65 -26.03 0.28
N LEU A 249 12.10 -24.85 0.09
CA LEU A 249 12.92 -23.69 -0.24
C LEU A 249 13.58 -23.20 1.05
N ALA A 250 14.83 -22.76 0.96
CA ALA A 250 15.43 -22.03 2.06
C ALA A 250 14.43 -20.95 2.49
N GLU A 251 14.08 -20.92 3.78
CA GLU A 251 13.69 -19.64 4.36
C GLU A 251 14.81 -18.67 3.96
N PRO A 252 14.50 -17.48 3.42
CA PRO A 252 15.51 -16.54 2.95
C PRO A 252 16.65 -16.46 3.97
N GLY A 253 17.81 -17.00 3.61
CA GLY A 253 18.80 -17.46 4.57
C GLY A 253 19.17 -16.41 5.60
N GLY A 254 18.86 -16.69 6.86
CA GLY A 254 19.57 -16.14 8.00
C GLY A 254 20.98 -16.72 8.06
N THR A 255 21.91 -16.13 7.29
CA THR A 255 23.28 -16.01 7.81
C THR A 255 23.17 -15.28 9.15
N THR A 256 24.00 -15.55 10.16
CA THR A 256 24.22 -14.50 11.18
C THR A 256 24.77 -13.33 10.39
N PRO A 257 23.97 -12.29 10.11
CA PRO A 257 24.44 -11.25 9.26
C PRO A 257 25.44 -10.48 10.12
N ALA A 258 26.59 -10.09 9.57
CA ALA A 258 27.02 -8.73 9.90
C ALA A 258 25.77 -7.87 9.68
N PRO A 259 25.21 -7.22 10.72
CA PRO A 259 23.81 -6.83 10.77
C PRO A 259 23.43 -6.19 9.44
N VAL A 260 22.73 -6.97 8.59
CA VAL A 260 21.98 -6.39 7.50
C VAL A 260 20.97 -5.55 8.26
N PRO A 261 21.00 -4.22 8.14
CA PRO A 261 20.02 -3.39 8.81
C PRO A 261 18.67 -4.00 8.46
N ALA A 262 17.93 -4.47 9.46
CA ALA A 262 16.54 -4.82 9.26
C ALA A 262 15.96 -3.69 8.40
N THR A 263 15.34 -3.99 7.26
CA THR A 263 14.57 -2.97 6.56
C THR A 263 13.67 -2.38 7.63
N PRO A 264 13.85 -1.11 8.02
CA PRO A 264 13.27 -0.64 9.27
C PRO A 264 11.77 -0.86 9.16
N GLN A 265 11.18 -1.61 10.08
CA GLN A 265 9.74 -1.81 10.12
C GLN A 265 9.12 -0.41 10.25
N VAL A 266 8.61 0.10 9.14
CA VAL A 266 7.92 1.39 9.09
C VAL A 266 6.49 1.19 9.53
N GLY A 267 6.00 2.13 10.31
CA GLY A 267 4.68 2.05 10.94
C GLY A 267 4.71 1.44 12.32
N SER A 268 3.51 1.35 12.88
CA SER A 268 3.26 0.75 14.18
C SER A 268 3.56 -0.74 14.15
N ALA A 269 4.07 -1.26 15.28
CA ALA A 269 3.85 -2.66 15.60
C ALA A 269 2.34 -2.96 15.58
N ALA A 270 1.94 -4.14 15.12
CA ALA A 270 0.54 -4.55 15.20
C ALA A 270 0.08 -4.51 16.67
N PRO A 271 -1.18 -4.14 16.99
CA PRO A 271 -1.68 -4.20 18.37
C PRO A 271 -1.44 -5.59 18.97
N GLY A 272 -0.83 -5.63 20.16
CA GLY A 272 -0.32 -6.86 20.80
C GLY A 272 1.15 -7.18 20.53
N GLY A 273 1.80 -6.50 19.58
CA GLY A 273 3.22 -6.67 19.25
C GLY A 273 4.18 -5.78 20.06
N THR A 274 3.71 -5.15 21.14
CA THR A 274 4.52 -4.22 21.96
C THR A 274 4.67 -4.72 23.40
N TYR A 275 5.80 -4.42 24.03
CA TYR A 275 6.16 -4.89 25.37
C TYR A 275 6.60 -3.73 26.27
N TYR A 276 5.67 -2.79 26.55
CA TYR A 276 5.97 -1.69 27.47
C TYR A 276 5.99 -2.16 28.91
N SER A 277 7.05 -1.85 29.65
CA SER A 277 7.11 -2.11 31.10
C SER A 277 5.87 -1.57 31.82
N VAL A 278 5.33 -2.33 32.76
CA VAL A 278 4.24 -1.91 33.65
C VAL A 278 4.87 -1.19 34.86
N PRO A 279 4.68 0.14 35.01
CA PRO A 279 5.26 0.87 36.13
C PRO A 279 4.60 0.48 37.47
N SER A 280 5.35 0.64 38.57
CA SER A 280 4.77 0.57 39.91
C SER A 280 3.68 1.64 40.07
N GLY A 281 2.51 1.25 40.59
CA GLY A 281 1.36 2.16 40.74
C GLY A 281 0.56 2.38 39.45
N ALA A 282 0.78 1.58 38.41
CA ALA A 282 -0.06 1.59 37.21
C ALA A 282 -1.53 1.29 37.54
N ILE A 283 -2.43 1.97 36.83
CA ILE A 283 -3.87 1.74 36.88
C ILE A 283 -4.25 0.80 35.74
N PHE A 284 -4.84 -0.34 36.07
CA PHE A 284 -5.24 -1.34 35.09
C PHE A 284 -6.65 -1.08 34.59
N VAL A 285 -6.86 -1.29 33.29
CA VAL A 285 -8.13 -1.05 32.60
C VAL A 285 -8.50 -2.29 31.79
N THR A 286 -9.75 -2.74 31.83
CA THR A 286 -10.28 -3.85 31.03
C THR A 286 -11.44 -3.39 30.14
N ALA A 287 -11.70 -4.10 29.04
CA ALA A 287 -12.76 -3.79 28.07
C ALA A 287 -14.14 -4.31 28.53
N ALA A 288 -14.52 -4.06 29.79
CA ALA A 288 -15.79 -4.55 30.35
C ALA A 288 -16.99 -3.65 30.03
N GLY A 289 -16.75 -2.41 29.60
CA GLY A 289 -17.80 -1.43 29.33
C GLY A 289 -18.53 -0.96 30.60
N SER A 290 -17.88 -1.01 31.76
CA SER A 290 -18.49 -0.68 33.05
C SER A 290 -17.69 0.37 33.83
N ARG A 291 -18.39 1.12 34.69
CA ARG A 291 -17.79 2.12 35.58
C ARG A 291 -17.50 1.53 36.97
N ALA A 292 -16.93 0.32 36.98
CA ALA A 292 -16.64 -0.45 38.19
C ALA A 292 -15.14 -0.79 38.28
N GLY A 293 -14.74 -1.45 39.37
CA GLY A 293 -13.37 -1.84 39.67
C GLY A 293 -12.60 -0.81 40.50
N SER A 294 -11.45 -1.22 41.04
CA SER A 294 -10.57 -0.38 41.88
C SER A 294 -9.35 0.18 41.13
N GLY A 295 -9.10 -0.28 39.90
CA GLY A 295 -7.93 0.11 39.09
C GLY A 295 -6.68 -0.72 39.39
N THR A 296 -6.77 -1.71 40.28
CA THR A 296 -5.68 -2.67 40.56
C THR A 296 -5.63 -3.78 39.51
N ALA A 297 -4.52 -4.52 39.41
CA ALA A 297 -4.42 -5.64 38.47
C ALA A 297 -5.48 -6.72 38.70
N ALA A 298 -5.85 -6.98 39.97
CA ALA A 298 -6.87 -7.94 40.36
C ALA A 298 -8.31 -7.41 40.18
N SER A 299 -8.49 -6.09 40.16
CA SER A 299 -9.79 -5.45 39.93
C SER A 299 -9.62 -4.20 39.04
N PRO A 300 -9.34 -4.40 37.74
CA PRO A 300 -9.12 -3.31 36.79
C PRO A 300 -10.37 -2.43 36.68
N TYR A 301 -10.19 -1.16 36.31
CA TYR A 301 -11.32 -0.33 35.90
C TYR A 301 -11.98 -0.90 34.64
N GLY A 302 -13.31 -0.94 34.62
CA GLY A 302 -14.07 -1.59 33.55
C GLY A 302 -14.12 -0.84 32.21
N SER A 303 -13.53 0.34 32.10
CA SER A 303 -13.56 1.17 30.90
C SER A 303 -12.42 2.21 30.90
N LEU A 304 -11.97 2.61 29.71
CA LEU A 304 -10.95 3.65 29.58
C LEU A 304 -11.48 5.02 30.01
N ALA A 305 -12.74 5.35 29.67
CA ALA A 305 -13.36 6.60 30.11
C ALA A 305 -13.37 6.72 31.64
N TYR A 306 -13.74 5.64 32.33
CA TYR A 306 -13.75 5.61 33.79
C TYR A 306 -12.33 5.71 34.38
N ALA A 307 -11.36 5.04 33.77
CA ALA A 307 -9.96 5.15 34.19
C ALA A 307 -9.41 6.58 34.02
N ILE A 308 -9.68 7.24 32.90
CA ILE A 308 -9.26 8.64 32.67
C ILE A 308 -9.88 9.56 33.71
N GLU A 309 -11.15 9.38 34.05
CA GLU A 309 -11.84 10.18 35.05
C GLU A 309 -11.19 10.06 36.43
N ARG A 310 -10.96 8.82 36.89
CA ARG A 310 -10.45 8.51 38.23
C ARG A 310 -8.95 8.73 38.39
N ALA A 311 -8.18 8.62 37.33
CA ALA A 311 -6.73 8.72 37.41
C ALA A 311 -6.27 10.16 37.74
N PRO A 312 -5.29 10.32 38.66
CA PRO A 312 -4.61 11.59 38.85
C PRO A 312 -3.74 11.93 37.63
N SER A 313 -3.42 13.20 37.44
CA SER A 313 -2.44 13.60 36.43
C SER A 313 -1.07 12.96 36.73
N GLY A 314 -0.39 12.50 35.69
CA GLY A 314 0.88 11.78 35.75
C GLY A 314 0.72 10.26 35.80
N ALA A 315 -0.49 9.73 35.95
CA ALA A 315 -0.73 8.30 36.02
C ALA A 315 -0.46 7.57 34.70
N THR A 316 -0.11 6.28 34.82
CA THR A 316 -0.05 5.34 33.69
C THR A 316 -1.28 4.43 33.72
N LEU A 317 -2.08 4.48 32.65
CA LEU A 317 -3.20 3.57 32.39
C LEU A 317 -2.69 2.40 31.54
N VAL A 318 -2.73 1.20 32.09
CA VAL A 318 -2.35 -0.05 31.41
C VAL A 318 -3.59 -0.80 30.98
N MET A 319 -3.84 -0.80 29.68
CA MET A 319 -5.01 -1.40 29.05
C MET A 319 -4.77 -2.89 28.80
N ARG A 320 -5.65 -3.73 29.35
CA ARG A 320 -5.70 -5.16 29.05
C ARG A 320 -6.22 -5.41 27.64
N GLY A 321 -5.88 -6.54 27.07
CA GLY A 321 -6.28 -6.94 25.72
C GLY A 321 -7.79 -7.00 25.59
N GLY A 322 -8.32 -6.42 24.51
CA GLY A 322 -9.75 -6.38 24.26
C GLY A 322 -10.20 -5.27 23.32
N THR A 323 -11.50 -5.27 23.07
CA THR A 323 -12.20 -4.34 22.19
C THR A 323 -13.00 -3.34 23.02
N TYR A 324 -12.48 -2.13 23.15
CA TYR A 324 -13.07 -1.03 23.89
C TYR A 324 -13.99 -0.22 22.99
N ARG A 325 -15.29 -0.39 23.18
CA ARG A 325 -16.33 0.29 22.38
C ARG A 325 -16.74 1.59 23.05
N GLU A 326 -15.84 2.57 23.08
CA GLU A 326 -15.95 3.82 23.84
C GLU A 326 -15.59 5.06 23.02
N SER A 327 -16.00 6.22 23.52
CA SER A 327 -15.51 7.55 23.10
C SER A 327 -14.95 8.24 24.34
N THR A 328 -13.75 8.79 24.24
CA THR A 328 -13.00 9.27 25.41
C THR A 328 -12.41 10.66 25.19
N THR A 329 -12.22 11.39 26.29
CA THR A 329 -11.49 12.66 26.29
C THR A 329 -10.49 12.64 27.44
N VAL A 330 -9.20 12.84 27.16
CA VAL A 330 -8.22 13.20 28.18
C VAL A 330 -8.33 14.71 28.42
N PRO A 331 -8.90 15.16 29.54
CA PRO A 331 -9.26 16.57 29.72
C PRO A 331 -8.04 17.46 29.90
N PHE A 332 -8.24 18.77 29.69
CA PHE A 332 -7.25 19.80 30.03
C PHE A 332 -6.74 19.65 31.47
N GLY A 333 -5.44 19.91 31.65
CA GLY A 333 -4.77 19.80 32.95
C GLY A 333 -4.45 18.37 33.40
N LYS A 334 -4.85 17.33 32.65
CA LYS A 334 -4.57 15.93 32.99
C LYS A 334 -3.58 15.29 32.01
N ARG A 335 -2.30 15.21 32.41
CA ARG A 335 -1.27 14.46 31.67
C ARG A 335 -1.42 12.97 31.97
N LEU A 336 -1.49 12.09 30.97
CA LEU A 336 -1.53 10.63 31.18
C LEU A 336 -0.51 9.90 30.30
N THR A 337 -0.11 8.71 30.72
CA THR A 337 0.41 7.68 29.79
C THR A 337 -0.65 6.61 29.62
N ILE A 338 -1.08 6.34 28.40
CA ILE A 338 -2.05 5.30 28.07
C ILE A 338 -1.32 4.27 27.20
N GLN A 339 -1.21 3.03 27.69
CA GLN A 339 -0.47 1.98 27.00
C GLN A 339 -1.18 0.62 27.05
N SER A 340 -0.90 -0.25 26.08
CA SER A 340 -1.23 -1.66 26.19
C SER A 340 -0.44 -2.35 27.32
N TYR A 341 -1.04 -3.38 27.91
CA TYR A 341 -0.32 -4.38 28.70
C TYR A 341 0.65 -5.14 27.77
N PRO A 342 1.86 -5.52 28.24
CA PRO A 342 2.83 -6.25 27.42
C PRO A 342 2.22 -7.43 26.66
N GLY A 343 2.35 -7.44 25.34
CA GLY A 343 1.89 -8.53 24.48
C GLY A 343 0.37 -8.59 24.23
N GLU A 344 -0.42 -7.69 24.81
CA GLU A 344 -1.89 -7.73 24.70
C GLU A 344 -2.42 -6.75 23.65
N ALA A 345 -3.34 -7.22 22.79
CA ALA A 345 -3.91 -6.43 21.72
C ALA A 345 -5.08 -5.56 22.22
N VAL A 346 -4.95 -4.24 22.06
CA VAL A 346 -5.95 -3.26 22.50
C VAL A 346 -6.51 -2.53 21.29
N TRP A 347 -7.84 -2.51 21.16
CA TRP A 347 -8.56 -1.77 20.11
C TRP A 347 -9.62 -0.86 20.70
N LEU A 348 -9.56 0.44 20.39
CA LEU A 348 -10.72 1.32 20.43
C LEU A 348 -11.54 1.10 19.17
N GLU A 349 -12.82 0.79 19.33
CA GLU A 349 -13.69 0.26 18.29
C GLU A 349 -14.96 1.11 18.15
N GLY A 350 -15.09 1.79 17.02
CA GLY A 350 -16.23 2.66 16.73
C GLY A 350 -17.49 1.91 16.31
N SER A 351 -17.33 0.67 15.82
CA SER A 351 -18.45 -0.18 15.41
C SER A 351 -19.12 -0.91 16.58
N SER A 352 -20.29 -1.51 16.32
CA SER A 352 -20.97 -2.45 17.20
C SER A 352 -21.52 -3.64 16.41
N PRO A 353 -21.62 -4.84 17.01
CA PRO A 353 -22.21 -5.99 16.35
C PRO A 353 -23.68 -5.74 16.04
N VAL A 354 -24.11 -6.12 14.84
CA VAL A 354 -25.51 -6.00 14.40
C VAL A 354 -26.09 -7.39 14.20
N THR A 355 -27.16 -7.69 14.93
CA THR A 355 -27.89 -8.97 14.90
C THR A 355 -29.36 -8.75 14.53
N GLY A 356 -30.10 -9.83 14.29
CA GLY A 356 -31.54 -9.76 14.00
C GLY A 356 -31.89 -9.49 12.53
N TRP A 357 -30.97 -9.81 11.60
CA TRP A 357 -31.15 -9.63 10.16
C TRP A 357 -32.35 -10.41 9.63
N GLN A 358 -33.25 -9.70 8.94
CA GLN A 358 -34.39 -10.28 8.25
C GLN A 358 -34.14 -10.24 6.74
N LYS A 359 -34.28 -11.39 6.09
CA LYS A 359 -34.13 -11.48 4.63
C LYS A 359 -35.34 -10.83 3.94
N SER A 360 -35.08 -9.98 2.95
CA SER A 360 -36.09 -9.38 2.09
C SER A 360 -35.59 -9.42 0.64
N GLY A 361 -36.13 -10.34 -0.17
CA GLY A 361 -35.63 -10.61 -1.51
C GLY A 361 -34.16 -11.04 -1.50
N SER A 362 -33.31 -10.30 -2.21
CA SER A 362 -31.84 -10.47 -2.27
C SER A 362 -31.07 -9.65 -1.23
N THR A 363 -31.76 -9.00 -0.30
CA THR A 363 -31.17 -8.14 0.73
C THR A 363 -31.52 -8.62 2.13
N TRP A 364 -30.82 -8.11 3.14
CA TRP A 364 -31.09 -8.33 4.54
C TRP A 364 -31.21 -6.98 5.25
N ALA A 365 -32.21 -6.85 6.12
CA ALA A 365 -32.44 -5.61 6.85
C ALA A 365 -32.60 -5.85 8.35
N VAL A 366 -32.15 -4.89 9.15
CA VAL A 366 -32.55 -4.73 10.55
C VAL A 366 -33.38 -3.46 10.69
N SER A 367 -34.44 -3.53 11.50
CA SER A 367 -35.26 -2.37 11.87
C SER A 367 -34.77 -1.74 13.17
N GLY A 368 -35.21 -0.51 13.45
CA GLY A 368 -34.82 0.24 14.65
C GLY A 368 -33.39 0.79 14.59
N TRP A 369 -32.78 0.86 13.40
CA TRP A 369 -31.47 1.48 13.22
C TRP A 369 -31.58 3.00 13.37
N ASN A 370 -31.11 3.52 14.50
CA ASN A 370 -31.23 4.94 14.88
C ASN A 370 -29.87 5.67 14.94
N TYR A 371 -28.80 5.05 14.45
CA TYR A 371 -27.51 5.73 14.32
C TYR A 371 -27.55 6.60 13.07
N ILE A 372 -27.72 7.90 13.29
CA ILE A 372 -27.77 8.93 12.24
C ILE A 372 -26.60 9.86 12.49
N PHE A 373 -25.74 10.01 11.50
CA PHE A 373 -24.56 10.85 11.57
C PHE A 373 -24.69 12.05 10.65
N ASP A 374 -24.12 13.18 11.08
CA ASP A 374 -23.99 14.36 10.23
C ASP A 374 -23.16 14.02 8.99
N HIS A 375 -23.72 14.21 7.80
CA HIS A 375 -23.03 13.99 6.53
C HIS A 375 -22.75 15.32 5.80
N LYS A 376 -22.83 16.47 6.50
CA LYS A 376 -22.33 17.75 6.00
C LYS A 376 -20.81 17.75 6.03
N VAL A 377 -20.19 18.14 4.92
CA VAL A 377 -18.73 18.14 4.80
C VAL A 377 -18.19 19.55 4.92
N SER A 378 -17.59 19.87 6.07
CA SER A 378 -16.80 21.08 6.29
C SER A 378 -15.87 20.87 7.48
N HIS A 379 -14.84 21.70 7.62
CA HIS A 379 -14.07 21.82 8.86
C HIS A 379 -14.82 22.63 9.94
N THR A 380 -15.95 23.26 9.59
CA THR A 380 -16.76 24.03 10.53
C THR A 380 -18.07 23.31 10.82
N ARG A 381 -18.37 23.10 12.10
CA ARG A 381 -19.61 22.43 12.54
C ARG A 381 -20.84 23.15 11.99
N GLY A 382 -21.76 22.39 11.37
CA GLY A 382 -23.02 22.91 10.84
C GLY A 382 -22.92 23.64 9.50
N VAL A 383 -21.73 23.78 8.94
CA VAL A 383 -21.52 24.31 7.59
C VAL A 383 -21.43 23.14 6.61
N ASP A 384 -22.03 23.28 5.44
CA ASP A 384 -21.98 22.28 4.38
C ASP A 384 -21.25 22.84 3.16
N GLU A 385 -20.04 22.32 2.93
CA GLU A 385 -19.21 22.61 1.77
C GLU A 385 -19.08 21.38 0.86
N SER A 386 -20.03 20.44 0.89
CA SER A 386 -19.97 19.18 0.13
C SER A 386 -19.60 19.36 -1.34
N ASN A 387 -20.12 20.38 -2.03
CA ASN A 387 -19.78 20.68 -3.43
C ASN A 387 -18.27 20.91 -3.66
N ARG A 388 -17.55 21.39 -2.64
CA ARG A 388 -16.11 21.65 -2.67
C ARG A 388 -15.29 20.38 -2.39
N PHE A 389 -15.79 19.47 -1.57
CA PHE A 389 -15.03 18.29 -1.10
C PHE A 389 -15.40 16.99 -1.83
N ILE A 390 -16.67 16.82 -2.19
CA ILE A 390 -17.21 15.58 -2.75
C ILE A 390 -17.03 15.60 -4.27
N ASP A 391 -16.46 14.52 -4.79
CA ASP A 391 -16.49 14.19 -6.20
C ASP A 391 -17.90 13.68 -6.57
N PRO A 392 -18.58 14.28 -7.56
CA PRO A 392 -19.89 13.81 -8.01
C PRO A 392 -19.94 12.31 -8.41
N ALA A 393 -18.82 11.70 -8.78
CA ALA A 393 -18.72 10.26 -9.05
C ALA A 393 -18.80 9.39 -7.77
N TYR A 394 -18.57 9.99 -6.61
CA TYR A 394 -18.54 9.35 -5.29
C TYR A 394 -19.46 10.10 -4.30
N PRO A 395 -20.78 10.19 -4.58
CA PRO A 395 -21.70 11.03 -3.79
C PRO A 395 -21.85 10.57 -2.34
N MET A 396 -21.53 9.31 -2.04
CA MET A 396 -21.59 8.77 -0.68
C MET A 396 -20.37 9.12 0.16
N ALA A 397 -19.34 9.78 -0.38
CA ALA A 397 -18.11 10.05 0.36
C ALA A 397 -18.34 10.84 1.67
N GLY A 398 -19.30 11.77 1.65
CA GLY A 398 -19.66 12.57 2.83
C GLY A 398 -20.41 11.81 3.93
N TYR A 399 -20.90 10.60 3.66
CA TYR A 399 -21.65 9.80 4.61
C TYR A 399 -20.68 8.96 5.45
N PRO A 400 -20.65 9.13 6.78
CA PRO A 400 -19.63 8.49 7.59
C PRO A 400 -20.01 7.08 8.07
N ASP A 401 -21.19 6.57 7.67
CA ASP A 401 -21.63 5.23 8.00
C ASP A 401 -20.72 4.17 7.37
N GLN A 402 -20.48 3.09 8.11
CA GLN A 402 -19.63 2.00 7.66
C GLN A 402 -20.20 0.66 8.15
N VAL A 403 -20.13 -0.37 7.30
CA VAL A 403 -20.58 -1.73 7.62
C VAL A 403 -19.54 -2.75 7.17
N TRP A 404 -19.34 -3.79 7.97
CA TRP A 404 -18.50 -4.93 7.65
C TRP A 404 -19.24 -6.25 7.83
N VAL A 405 -19.11 -7.16 6.88
CA VAL A 405 -19.63 -8.54 6.98
C VAL A 405 -18.46 -9.51 6.94
N GLY A 406 -18.24 -10.26 8.01
CA GLY A 406 -17.08 -11.15 8.16
C GLY A 406 -15.75 -10.39 8.10
N GLY A 407 -15.72 -9.14 8.54
CA GLY A 407 -14.54 -8.27 8.47
C GLY A 407 -14.34 -7.52 7.15
N VAL A 408 -15.11 -7.83 6.10
CA VAL A 408 -15.02 -7.16 4.79
C VAL A 408 -15.91 -5.91 4.79
N LYS A 409 -15.31 -4.73 4.51
CA LYS A 409 -16.04 -3.46 4.41
C LYS A 409 -16.99 -3.48 3.22
N LEU A 410 -18.23 -3.06 3.44
CA LEU A 410 -19.23 -2.86 2.39
C LEU A 410 -19.19 -1.41 1.90
N ARG A 411 -19.56 -1.19 0.63
CA ARG A 411 -19.68 0.15 0.03
C ARG A 411 -21.08 0.71 0.29
N GLN A 412 -21.19 1.95 0.76
CA GLN A 412 -22.49 2.60 0.93
C GLN A 412 -23.09 2.97 -0.43
N VAL A 413 -24.41 2.82 -0.57
CA VAL A 413 -25.18 3.28 -1.73
C VAL A 413 -26.30 4.22 -1.28
N GLY A 414 -26.81 5.07 -2.18
CA GLY A 414 -27.78 6.12 -1.84
C GLY A 414 -29.25 5.69 -1.80
N SER A 415 -29.57 4.43 -2.07
CA SER A 415 -30.94 3.92 -2.03
C SER A 415 -31.02 2.43 -1.73
N ALA A 416 -32.16 1.99 -1.20
CA ALA A 416 -32.42 0.57 -0.94
C ALA A 416 -32.40 -0.28 -2.23
N SER A 417 -32.84 0.26 -3.36
CA SER A 417 -32.84 -0.45 -4.65
C SER A 417 -31.45 -0.65 -5.24
N ALA A 418 -30.46 0.13 -4.81
CA ALA A 418 -29.06 -0.01 -5.22
C ALA A 418 -28.29 -1.04 -4.38
N VAL A 419 -28.94 -1.67 -3.39
CA VAL A 419 -28.30 -2.65 -2.51
C VAL A 419 -28.12 -3.98 -3.25
N VAL A 420 -26.86 -4.38 -3.41
CA VAL A 420 -26.40 -5.62 -4.04
C VAL A 420 -25.27 -6.22 -3.21
N GLY A 421 -24.78 -7.41 -3.57
CA GLY A 421 -23.62 -8.02 -2.91
C GLY A 421 -22.45 -7.03 -2.78
N GLY A 422 -21.92 -6.88 -1.56
CA GLY A 422 -20.83 -5.94 -1.28
C GLY A 422 -21.27 -4.51 -0.94
N THR A 423 -22.58 -4.20 -0.91
CA THR A 423 -23.08 -2.85 -0.59
C THR A 423 -24.06 -2.82 0.58
N PHE A 424 -24.27 -1.63 1.14
CA PHE A 424 -25.26 -1.35 2.18
C PHE A 424 -25.93 0.02 2.00
N TYR A 425 -27.09 0.18 2.61
CA TYR A 425 -27.86 1.43 2.66
C TYR A 425 -28.36 1.68 4.08
N VAL A 426 -28.30 2.95 4.51
CA VAL A 426 -28.89 3.43 5.75
C VAL A 426 -30.19 4.15 5.41
N ASP A 427 -31.31 3.56 5.78
CA ASP A 427 -32.64 4.14 5.63
C ASP A 427 -32.97 4.96 6.88
N GLU A 428 -32.54 6.21 6.92
CA GLU A 428 -32.76 7.09 8.08
C GLU A 428 -34.26 7.31 8.35
N ALA A 429 -35.07 7.47 7.30
CA ALA A 429 -36.50 7.71 7.41
C ALA A 429 -37.25 6.47 7.94
N GLY A 430 -36.93 5.29 7.40
CA GLY A 430 -37.52 4.02 7.83
C GLY A 430 -36.86 3.41 9.07
N ARG A 431 -35.76 3.99 9.56
CA ARG A 431 -34.92 3.46 10.65
C ARG A 431 -34.47 2.03 10.38
N ARG A 432 -33.86 1.80 9.22
CA ARG A 432 -33.35 0.48 8.81
C ARG A 432 -31.91 0.55 8.36
N LEU A 433 -31.15 -0.50 8.67
CA LEU A 433 -29.89 -0.79 8.00
C LEU A 433 -30.09 -1.96 7.06
N VAL A 434 -29.75 -1.79 5.79
CA VAL A 434 -29.96 -2.78 4.72
C VAL A 434 -28.61 -3.17 4.12
N ILE A 435 -28.33 -4.46 4.01
CA ILE A 435 -27.10 -5.00 3.40
C ILE A 435 -27.45 -5.95 2.25
N GLY A 436 -26.59 -6.00 1.24
CA GLY A 436 -26.73 -6.95 0.13
C GLY A 436 -25.81 -8.16 0.23
N SER A 437 -24.93 -8.20 1.23
CA SER A 437 -24.10 -9.37 1.55
C SER A 437 -24.81 -10.25 2.57
N ASP A 438 -24.81 -11.57 2.35
CA ASP A 438 -25.42 -12.53 3.28
C ASP A 438 -24.72 -12.52 4.65
N PRO A 439 -25.43 -12.19 5.75
CA PRO A 439 -24.88 -12.18 7.09
C PRO A 439 -24.82 -13.58 7.74
N ALA A 440 -25.40 -14.62 7.14
CA ALA A 440 -25.49 -15.93 7.76
C ALA A 440 -24.10 -16.51 8.11
N GLY A 441 -23.95 -16.92 9.38
CA GLY A 441 -22.70 -17.49 9.90
C GLY A 441 -21.53 -16.50 9.99
N ARG A 442 -21.77 -15.20 9.83
CA ARG A 442 -20.73 -14.16 9.82
C ARG A 442 -21.03 -13.07 10.84
N THR A 443 -19.98 -12.49 11.40
CA THR A 443 -20.11 -11.29 12.23
C THR A 443 -20.43 -10.10 11.34
N VAL A 444 -21.46 -9.33 11.70
CA VAL A 444 -21.72 -8.03 11.06
C VAL A 444 -21.44 -6.94 12.07
N GLU A 445 -20.60 -5.99 11.69
CA GLU A 445 -20.28 -4.81 12.49
C GLU A 445 -20.72 -3.58 11.71
N ALA A 446 -21.28 -2.58 12.39
CA ALA A 446 -21.60 -1.30 11.79
C ALA A 446 -21.15 -0.17 12.71
N SER A 447 -20.69 0.95 12.13
CA SER A 447 -20.24 2.12 12.87
C SER A 447 -21.37 2.69 13.73
N THR A 448 -21.11 2.90 15.01
CA THR A 448 -22.10 3.41 15.99
C THR A 448 -21.57 4.60 16.81
N ARG A 449 -20.32 4.99 16.59
CA ARG A 449 -19.60 6.05 17.34
C ARG A 449 -18.79 6.89 16.38
N GLN A 450 -18.61 8.17 16.71
CA GLN A 450 -17.97 9.13 15.80
C GLN A 450 -16.50 9.40 16.13
N GLN A 451 -16.07 9.46 17.40
CA GLN A 451 -14.65 9.67 17.74
C GLN A 451 -14.18 8.73 18.85
N ALA A 452 -12.92 8.31 18.78
CA ALA A 452 -12.33 7.39 19.73
C ALA A 452 -11.76 8.11 20.96
N MET A 453 -10.89 9.08 20.70
CA MET A 453 -10.18 9.80 21.75
C MET A 453 -9.82 11.22 21.33
N VAL A 454 -10.19 12.17 22.19
CA VAL A 454 -9.75 13.56 22.12
C VAL A 454 -8.74 13.82 23.25
N ILE A 455 -7.54 14.24 22.92
CA ILE A 455 -6.44 14.46 23.87
C ILE A 455 -6.24 15.96 24.07
N GLN A 456 -6.69 16.45 25.23
CA GLN A 456 -6.55 17.85 25.66
C GLN A 456 -5.61 18.00 26.87
N GLY A 457 -5.09 16.89 27.40
CA GLY A 457 -4.08 16.88 28.44
C GLY A 457 -2.66 17.01 27.87
N ALA A 458 -2.02 18.16 28.08
CA ALA A 458 -0.67 18.42 27.55
C ALA A 458 0.36 17.41 28.09
N GLY A 459 1.31 17.01 27.25
CA GLY A 459 2.32 16.02 27.59
C GLY A 459 1.81 14.57 27.66
N THR A 460 0.59 14.29 27.20
CA THR A 460 0.02 12.94 27.21
C THR A 460 0.70 12.04 26.19
N VAL A 461 0.96 10.79 26.59
CA VAL A 461 1.50 9.74 25.73
C VAL A 461 0.43 8.68 25.52
N VAL A 462 0.17 8.31 24.26
CA VAL A 462 -0.70 7.19 23.89
C VAL A 462 0.12 6.23 23.05
N ARG A 463 0.20 4.95 23.46
CA ARG A 463 1.09 4.00 22.80
C ARG A 463 0.64 2.54 22.76
N GLY A 464 0.95 1.84 21.68
CA GLY A 464 0.69 0.40 21.53
C GLY A 464 -0.78 -0.01 21.30
N ILE A 465 -1.65 0.94 20.97
CA ILE A 465 -3.09 0.69 20.83
C ILE A 465 -3.57 0.91 19.40
N GLY A 466 -4.64 0.22 19.02
CA GLY A 466 -5.35 0.45 17.77
C GLY A 466 -6.62 1.28 17.96
N VAL A 467 -7.00 2.03 16.93
CA VAL A 467 -8.23 2.83 16.82
C VAL A 467 -8.85 2.56 15.45
N ARG A 468 -10.10 2.10 15.40
CA ARG A 468 -10.75 1.82 14.10
C ARG A 468 -12.25 1.98 14.05
N ARG A 469 -12.77 2.12 12.82
CA ARG A 469 -14.20 2.02 12.46
C ARG A 469 -15.10 3.07 13.12
N TYR A 470 -14.55 4.26 13.33
CA TYR A 470 -15.32 5.42 13.82
C TYR A 470 -15.92 6.21 12.65
N ALA A 471 -17.18 6.60 12.80
CA ALA A 471 -17.94 7.44 11.88
C ALA A 471 -17.66 8.94 12.11
N ASN A 472 -16.39 9.36 12.18
CA ASN A 472 -16.04 10.77 12.33
C ASN A 472 -16.32 11.56 11.05
N THR A 473 -16.55 12.85 11.20
CA THR A 473 -16.70 13.82 10.11
C THR A 473 -15.59 14.87 10.15
N PHE A 474 -15.38 15.61 9.06
CA PHE A 474 -14.29 16.60 8.95
C PHE A 474 -14.28 17.66 10.06
N TRP A 475 -15.44 18.13 10.52
CA TRP A 475 -15.50 19.16 11.56
C TRP A 475 -15.09 18.65 12.93
N MET A 476 -15.28 17.35 13.18
CA MET A 476 -14.85 16.70 14.42
C MET A 476 -13.32 16.51 14.47
N GLY A 477 -12.67 16.49 13.30
CA GLY A 477 -11.27 16.11 13.16
C GLY A 477 -11.11 14.60 13.06
N GLY A 478 -9.99 14.09 13.60
CA GLY A 478 -9.61 12.69 13.54
C GLY A 478 -10.44 11.80 14.46
N ALA A 479 -10.49 10.50 14.16
CA ALA A 479 -10.94 9.50 15.12
C ALA A 479 -10.08 9.53 16.39
N LEU A 480 -8.79 9.83 16.23
CA LEU A 480 -7.86 10.22 17.29
C LEU A 480 -7.44 11.69 17.09
N SER A 481 -7.63 12.53 18.11
CA SER A 481 -7.35 13.97 18.02
C SER A 481 -6.37 14.43 19.10
N ALA A 482 -5.24 15.03 18.70
CA ALA A 482 -4.21 15.59 19.57
C ALA A 482 -4.32 17.13 19.59
N GLN A 483 -4.87 17.71 20.66
CA GLN A 483 -5.37 19.10 20.64
C GLN A 483 -4.55 20.09 21.48
N VAL A 484 -3.39 19.68 21.99
CA VAL A 484 -2.56 20.49 22.87
C VAL A 484 -1.08 20.12 22.72
N ASP A 485 -0.22 20.94 23.33
CA ASP A 485 1.23 20.77 23.30
C ASP A 485 1.72 19.42 23.86
N ASP A 486 2.88 18.98 23.34
CA ASP A 486 3.70 17.87 23.84
C ASP A 486 3.02 16.49 23.82
N ILE A 487 2.03 16.28 22.94
CA ILE A 487 1.41 14.96 22.78
C ILE A 487 2.34 14.01 22.01
N THR A 488 2.44 12.77 22.48
CA THR A 488 3.16 11.69 21.78
C THR A 488 2.22 10.53 21.45
N LEU A 489 2.15 10.17 20.18
CA LEU A 489 1.50 8.95 19.68
C LEU A 489 2.59 7.99 19.19
N GLU A 490 2.72 6.83 19.83
CA GLU A 490 3.80 5.87 19.57
C GLU A 490 3.28 4.45 19.36
N ASN A 491 3.57 3.78 18.24
CA ASN A 491 2.94 2.47 17.92
C ASN A 491 1.42 2.53 18.03
N VAL A 492 0.83 3.53 17.38
CA VAL A 492 -0.61 3.65 17.26
C VAL A 492 -1.03 3.24 15.87
N VAL A 493 -2.06 2.39 15.78
CA VAL A 493 -2.75 2.11 14.52
C VAL A 493 -4.04 2.91 14.50
N ALA A 494 -4.26 3.72 13.46
CA ALA A 494 -5.54 4.34 13.16
C ALA A 494 -6.02 3.81 11.80
N SER A 495 -7.07 2.99 11.78
CA SER A 495 -7.52 2.37 10.53
C SER A 495 -9.03 2.40 10.30
N ASP A 496 -9.43 2.40 9.03
CA ASP A 496 -10.83 2.21 8.63
C ASP A 496 -11.79 3.23 9.25
N ASN A 497 -11.33 4.45 9.52
CA ASN A 497 -12.16 5.54 10.06
C ASN A 497 -12.81 6.32 8.91
N ALA A 498 -14.03 6.80 9.12
CA ALA A 498 -14.88 7.31 8.05
C ALA A 498 -14.34 8.53 7.31
N THR A 499 -13.63 9.45 8.00
CA THR A 499 -13.04 10.62 7.34
C THR A 499 -11.56 10.78 7.64
N ILE A 500 -11.21 11.26 8.84
CA ILE A 500 -9.82 11.53 9.22
C ILE A 500 -9.31 10.48 10.21
N GLY A 501 -8.13 9.91 9.96
CA GLY A 501 -7.48 8.98 10.91
C GLY A 501 -7.02 9.68 12.17
N ILE A 502 -5.99 10.53 12.03
CA ILE A 502 -5.39 11.33 13.12
C ILE A 502 -5.50 12.82 12.76
N ASN A 503 -5.87 13.65 13.72
CA ASN A 503 -5.82 15.10 13.56
C ASN A 503 -5.16 15.76 14.77
N GLY A 504 -4.56 16.95 14.59
CA GLY A 504 -4.11 17.70 15.75
C GLY A 504 -3.60 19.11 15.51
N TRP A 505 -3.34 19.76 16.64
CA TRP A 505 -2.72 21.08 16.77
C TRP A 505 -2.00 21.18 18.12
N GLY A 506 -1.18 22.21 18.29
CA GLY A 506 -0.34 22.35 19.48
C GLY A 506 1.10 21.89 19.23
N LYS A 507 2.01 22.48 19.98
CA LYS A 507 3.45 22.42 19.72
C LYS A 507 4.04 21.06 20.07
N ARG A 508 5.14 20.69 19.41
CA ARG A 508 5.99 19.54 19.74
C ARG A 508 5.23 18.21 19.79
N THR A 509 4.20 18.08 18.97
CA THR A 509 3.48 16.81 18.77
C THR A 509 4.40 15.81 18.08
N ARG A 510 4.45 14.58 18.58
CA ARG A 510 5.28 13.49 18.04
C ARG A 510 4.41 12.33 17.59
N LEU A 511 4.50 12.00 16.30
CA LEU A 511 3.95 10.78 15.71
C LEU A 511 5.12 9.86 15.37
N GLN A 512 5.29 8.79 16.15
CA GLN A 512 6.42 7.88 16.01
C GLN A 512 5.92 6.45 15.80
N ARG A 513 6.35 5.81 14.71
CA ARG A 513 5.89 4.45 14.38
C ARG A 513 4.37 4.36 14.43
N VAL A 514 3.67 5.28 13.77
CA VAL A 514 2.21 5.17 13.63
C VAL A 514 1.86 4.52 12.31
N THR A 515 0.78 3.74 12.28
CA THR A 515 0.17 3.26 11.02
C THR A 515 -1.17 3.92 10.85
N VAL A 516 -1.33 4.71 9.80
CA VAL A 516 -2.61 5.33 9.45
C VAL A 516 -3.06 4.81 8.09
N ALA A 517 -4.16 4.06 8.09
CA ALA A 517 -4.57 3.31 6.91
C ALA A 517 -6.08 3.38 6.63
N ARG A 518 -6.45 3.50 5.36
CA ARG A 518 -7.86 3.37 4.92
C ARG A 518 -8.80 4.35 5.62
N ALA A 519 -8.33 5.56 5.93
CA ALA A 519 -9.20 6.66 6.28
C ALA A 519 -10.03 7.07 5.05
N GLY A 520 -11.31 7.37 5.22
CA GLY A 520 -12.19 7.67 4.10
C GLY A 520 -11.81 8.93 3.34
N GLY A 521 -11.24 9.95 4.01
CA GLY A 521 -10.82 11.21 3.40
C GLY A 521 -9.33 11.55 3.57
N LEU A 522 -8.83 11.64 4.81
CA LEU A 522 -7.44 12.05 5.08
C LEU A 522 -6.82 11.14 6.14
N GLY A 523 -5.57 10.69 5.92
CA GLY A 523 -4.83 9.97 6.94
C GLY A 523 -4.55 10.85 8.16
N VAL A 524 -3.68 11.86 8.00
CA VAL A 524 -3.24 12.76 9.07
C VAL A 524 -3.45 14.22 8.70
N GLY A 525 -4.12 15.00 9.56
CA GLY A 525 -4.23 16.45 9.41
C GLY A 525 -3.61 17.19 10.59
N MET A 526 -2.61 18.04 10.35
CA MET A 526 -1.97 18.85 11.41
C MET A 526 -2.06 20.33 11.08
N ASN A 527 -2.43 21.15 12.07
CA ASN A 527 -2.54 22.60 11.91
C ASN A 527 -1.93 23.30 13.13
N ARG A 528 -1.16 24.38 12.96
CA ARG A 528 -0.55 25.13 14.09
C ARG A 528 0.20 24.22 15.07
N ALA A 529 1.03 23.33 14.54
CA ALA A 529 1.67 22.26 15.31
C ALA A 529 3.20 22.46 15.41
N ASP A 530 3.67 23.66 15.77
CA ASP A 530 5.10 24.01 15.68
C ASP A 530 6.00 22.99 16.40
N GLY A 531 7.06 22.53 15.74
CA GLY A 531 7.94 21.47 16.22
C GLY A 531 7.40 20.05 15.99
N LEU A 532 6.43 19.87 15.09
CA LEU A 532 5.88 18.57 14.70
C LEU A 532 6.97 17.62 14.18
N SER A 533 6.97 16.39 14.69
CA SER A 533 7.77 15.29 14.12
C SER A 533 6.91 14.09 13.76
N ILE A 534 7.02 13.63 12.51
CA ILE A 534 6.48 12.35 12.03
C ILE A 534 7.66 11.47 11.63
N SER A 535 7.83 10.35 12.34
CA SER A 535 9.00 9.48 12.19
C SER A 535 8.65 8.00 12.14
N ASP A 536 9.37 7.26 11.29
CA ASP A 536 9.29 5.80 11.18
C ASP A 536 7.86 5.27 11.02
N SER A 537 6.99 6.04 10.36
CA SER A 537 5.54 5.80 10.28
C SER A 537 5.10 5.33 8.89
N LEU A 538 3.94 4.68 8.84
CA LEU A 538 3.31 4.16 7.62
C LEU A 538 1.96 4.85 7.40
N ILE A 539 1.85 5.59 6.30
CA ILE A 539 0.64 6.30 5.91
C ILE A 539 0.17 5.77 4.56
N GLN A 540 -0.83 4.89 4.57
CA GLN A 540 -1.19 4.11 3.39
C GLN A 540 -2.66 4.07 3.06
N GLU A 541 -2.99 3.98 1.77
CA GLU A 541 -4.34 3.67 1.31
C GLU A 541 -5.41 4.61 1.88
N ASN A 542 -5.08 5.88 2.11
CA ASN A 542 -6.06 6.85 2.60
C ASN A 542 -6.80 7.53 1.45
N ASN A 543 -7.92 8.15 1.80
CA ASN A 543 -8.93 8.67 0.90
C ASN A 543 -9.73 7.56 0.16
N VAL A 544 -10.11 6.49 0.87
CA VAL A 544 -10.82 5.34 0.26
C VAL A 544 -12.25 5.66 -0.17
N GLU A 545 -12.81 6.79 0.27
CA GLU A 545 -14.12 7.27 -0.20
C GLU A 545 -14.00 8.21 -1.40
N HIS A 546 -12.77 8.47 -1.90
CA HIS A 546 -12.51 9.28 -3.10
C HIS A 546 -13.05 10.72 -3.00
N PHE A 547 -12.79 11.40 -1.87
CA PHE A 547 -12.92 12.85 -1.82
C PHE A 547 -12.00 13.50 -2.86
N LYS A 548 -12.38 14.68 -3.34
CA LYS A 548 -11.53 15.51 -4.21
C LYS A 548 -10.19 15.77 -3.53
N GLU A 549 -9.13 15.89 -4.33
CA GLU A 549 -7.77 16.23 -3.85
C GLU A 549 -7.80 17.51 -3.02
N ALA A 550 -8.18 18.61 -3.66
CA ALA A 550 -8.50 19.85 -2.95
C ALA A 550 -9.88 19.74 -2.27
N PRO A 551 -10.02 20.21 -1.01
CA PRO A 551 -9.04 21.04 -0.32
C PRO A 551 -8.03 20.30 0.57
N VAL A 552 -8.17 19.00 0.86
CA VAL A 552 -7.42 18.39 1.99
C VAL A 552 -7.27 16.85 1.97
N SER A 553 -7.76 16.12 0.96
CA SER A 553 -7.76 14.65 1.02
C SER A 553 -6.38 14.05 0.77
N GLY A 554 -6.16 12.80 1.23
CA GLY A 554 -4.96 12.03 0.90
C GLY A 554 -4.26 11.43 2.11
N GLY A 555 -2.94 11.38 2.06
CA GLY A 555 -2.11 10.81 3.13
C GLY A 555 -1.99 11.76 4.32
N VAL A 556 -1.27 12.87 4.13
CA VAL A 556 -1.01 13.86 5.18
C VAL A 556 -1.14 15.28 4.66
N LYS A 557 -1.86 16.14 5.40
CA LYS A 557 -1.86 17.60 5.18
C LYS A 557 -1.41 18.35 6.44
N ILE A 558 -0.49 19.28 6.27
CA ILE A 558 0.11 20.09 7.34
C ILE A 558 -0.02 21.57 6.98
N THR A 559 -0.69 22.34 7.84
CA THR A 559 -0.92 23.78 7.64
C THR A 559 -0.35 24.64 8.75
N THR A 560 0.07 25.87 8.42
CA THR A 560 0.46 26.93 9.36
C THR A 560 1.37 26.43 10.50
N THR A 561 2.43 25.70 10.16
CA THR A 561 3.28 25.00 11.13
C THR A 561 4.76 25.27 10.86
N ARG A 562 5.55 25.48 11.93
CA ARG A 562 6.99 25.77 11.86
C ARG A 562 7.85 24.66 12.43
N GLY A 563 9.05 24.46 11.88
CA GLY A 563 10.04 23.51 12.42
C GLY A 563 9.57 22.06 12.32
N VAL A 564 9.17 21.64 11.11
CA VAL A 564 8.57 20.32 10.88
C VAL A 564 9.63 19.30 10.48
N SER A 565 9.57 18.11 11.06
CA SER A 565 10.42 16.97 10.73
C SER A 565 9.61 15.78 10.23
N ILE A 566 9.72 15.45 8.94
CA ILE A 566 9.15 14.25 8.31
C ILE A 566 10.30 13.32 7.93
N ARG A 567 10.54 12.28 8.74
CA ARG A 567 11.70 11.41 8.58
C ARG A 567 11.37 9.94 8.53
N ASN A 568 12.04 9.18 7.66
CA ASN A 568 12.03 7.72 7.71
C ASN A 568 10.63 7.08 7.55
N ASN A 569 9.68 7.76 6.90
CA ASN A 569 8.30 7.28 6.75
C ASN A 569 8.08 6.59 5.40
N LEU A 570 7.01 5.80 5.31
CA LEU A 570 6.47 5.26 4.08
C LEU A 570 5.08 5.86 3.82
N PHE A 571 4.94 6.56 2.69
CA PHE A 571 3.68 7.08 2.18
C PHE A 571 3.31 6.32 0.90
N GLU A 572 2.24 5.52 0.95
CA GLU A 572 1.93 4.66 -0.20
C GLU A 572 0.46 4.43 -0.49
N ARG A 573 0.14 4.28 -1.78
CA ARG A 573 -1.21 3.93 -2.25
C ARG A 573 -2.31 4.90 -1.77
N ASN A 574 -1.98 6.12 -1.40
CA ASN A 574 -2.99 7.14 -1.11
C ASN A 574 -3.63 7.60 -2.43
N VAL A 575 -4.94 7.84 -2.42
CA VAL A 575 -5.69 8.14 -3.65
C VAL A 575 -5.35 9.52 -4.24
N THR A 576 -4.99 10.47 -3.39
CA THR A 576 -4.62 11.84 -3.76
C THR A 576 -3.20 12.15 -3.26
N THR A 577 -2.91 13.37 -2.80
CA THR A 577 -1.56 13.77 -2.38
C THR A 577 -1.08 12.97 -1.17
N ALA A 578 0.16 12.46 -1.22
CA ALA A 578 0.71 11.65 -0.14
C ALA A 578 1.14 12.52 1.06
N LEU A 579 1.88 13.60 0.80
CA LEU A 579 2.35 14.56 1.80
C LEU A 579 2.19 15.99 1.28
N TRP A 580 1.35 16.78 1.92
CA TRP A 580 1.00 18.15 1.51
C TRP A 580 1.27 19.15 2.63
N PHE A 581 2.10 20.15 2.33
CA PHE A 581 2.27 21.36 3.15
C PHE A 581 1.54 22.53 2.48
N ASP A 582 0.78 23.28 3.26
CA ASP A 582 -0.04 24.39 2.76
C ASP A 582 -0.15 25.50 3.82
N GLU A 583 -0.73 26.64 3.45
CA GLU A 583 -1.11 27.74 4.33
C GLU A 583 0.01 28.17 5.29
N SER A 584 1.17 28.56 4.74
CA SER A 584 2.31 29.14 5.47
C SER A 584 3.02 28.19 6.43
N ALA A 585 3.39 27.00 5.97
CA ALA A 585 4.36 26.17 6.67
C ALA A 585 5.80 26.67 6.47
N TYR A 586 6.65 26.51 7.49
CA TYR A 586 8.01 27.06 7.50
C TYR A 586 9.03 26.15 8.18
N ASP A 587 10.27 26.17 7.71
CA ASP A 587 11.38 25.38 8.28
C ASP A 587 11.05 23.87 8.28
N ILE A 588 10.87 23.36 7.08
CA ILE A 588 10.41 22.00 6.80
C ILE A 588 11.60 21.10 6.46
N THR A 589 11.69 19.94 7.11
CA THR A 589 12.63 18.89 6.70
C THR A 589 11.88 17.62 6.32
N ILE A 590 12.03 17.18 5.08
CA ILE A 590 11.51 15.92 4.54
C ILE A 590 12.69 15.05 4.15
N ALA A 591 13.02 14.06 4.99
CA ALA A 591 14.23 13.27 4.78
C ALA A 591 14.07 11.76 4.91
N ASN A 592 14.76 11.03 4.04
CA ASN A 592 14.87 9.57 4.08
C ASN A 592 13.50 8.85 4.07
N ASN A 593 12.50 9.43 3.41
CA ASN A 593 11.18 8.83 3.26
C ASN A 593 11.08 8.03 1.96
N THR A 594 10.22 7.02 1.94
CA THR A 594 9.72 6.40 0.71
C THR A 594 8.32 6.96 0.43
N VAL A 595 8.13 7.54 -0.75
CA VAL A 595 6.85 8.07 -1.25
C VAL A 595 6.54 7.38 -2.55
N ARG A 596 5.66 6.38 -2.51
CA ARG A 596 5.45 5.47 -3.64
C ARG A 596 4.02 5.12 -3.95
N ASP A 597 3.73 4.86 -5.22
CA ASP A 597 2.46 4.27 -5.66
C ASP A 597 1.21 5.06 -5.24
N ASN A 598 1.35 6.35 -4.94
CA ASN A 598 0.20 7.22 -4.67
C ASN A 598 -0.43 7.62 -6.00
N ALA A 599 -1.76 7.62 -6.09
CA ALA A 599 -2.44 7.94 -7.34
C ALA A 599 -2.34 9.44 -7.70
N GLY A 600 -2.12 10.32 -6.71
CA GLY A 600 -1.90 11.74 -6.90
C GLY A 600 -0.43 12.18 -6.87
N ILE A 601 -0.17 13.30 -6.19
CA ILE A 601 1.15 13.90 -6.01
C ILE A 601 1.89 13.17 -4.88
N GLY A 602 3.20 12.93 -5.05
CA GLY A 602 4.04 12.39 -3.99
C GLY A 602 4.21 13.39 -2.83
N ILE A 603 4.94 14.47 -3.08
CA ILE A 603 5.18 15.54 -2.11
C ILE A 603 4.72 16.87 -2.71
N GLU A 604 3.93 17.62 -1.96
CA GLU A 604 3.44 18.94 -2.33
C GLU A 604 3.86 19.98 -1.29
N LEU A 605 4.59 20.99 -1.74
CA LEU A 605 4.96 22.17 -0.98
C LEU A 605 4.23 23.35 -1.59
N GLU A 606 3.14 23.75 -0.93
CA GLU A 606 2.27 24.84 -1.34
C GLU A 606 2.32 25.99 -0.34
N LEU A 607 2.34 27.24 -0.84
CA LEU A 607 2.20 28.46 -0.04
C LEU A 607 3.09 28.48 1.22
N SER A 608 4.35 28.05 1.08
CA SER A 608 5.25 27.78 2.21
C SER A 608 6.63 28.39 1.99
N SER A 609 7.54 28.26 2.97
CA SER A 609 8.92 28.72 2.80
C SER A 609 9.93 27.90 3.60
N LYS A 610 11.18 27.86 3.14
CA LYS A 610 12.32 27.21 3.80
C LYS A 610 12.08 25.70 4.00
N ALA A 611 12.36 24.93 2.96
CA ALA A 611 12.22 23.48 2.98
C ALA A 611 13.49 22.75 2.52
N VAL A 612 13.85 21.66 3.20
CA VAL A 612 14.85 20.69 2.75
C VAL A 612 14.15 19.39 2.43
N VAL A 613 14.26 18.95 1.17
CA VAL A 613 13.78 17.65 0.69
C VAL A 613 15.00 16.83 0.32
N ALA A 614 15.40 15.88 1.18
CA ALA A 614 16.64 15.16 0.96
C ALA A 614 16.67 13.67 1.28
N GLY A 615 17.35 12.87 0.46
CA GLY A 615 17.51 11.43 0.73
C GLY A 615 16.26 10.59 0.47
N ASN A 616 15.23 11.11 -0.21
CA ASN A 616 13.94 10.43 -0.36
C ASN A 616 13.87 9.58 -1.64
N TYR A 617 13.15 8.45 -1.56
CA TYR A 617 12.65 7.74 -2.73
C TYR A 617 11.27 8.29 -3.09
N ILE A 618 11.11 8.82 -4.29
CA ILE A 618 9.86 9.44 -4.76
C ILE A 618 9.50 8.78 -6.08
N VAL A 619 8.75 7.68 -6.03
CA VAL A 619 8.64 6.73 -7.14
C VAL A 619 7.21 6.32 -7.48
N ARG A 620 6.88 6.16 -8.75
CA ARG A 620 5.58 5.62 -9.22
C ARG A 620 4.35 6.37 -8.72
N ASN A 621 4.45 7.67 -8.47
CA ASN A 621 3.28 8.50 -8.15
C ASN A 621 2.53 8.89 -9.44
N GLY A 622 1.20 8.95 -9.37
CA GLY A 622 0.32 9.10 -10.53
C GLY A 622 0.27 10.50 -11.14
N SER A 623 0.75 11.53 -10.43
CA SER A 623 0.97 12.87 -10.98
C SER A 623 2.45 13.26 -10.91
N ALA A 624 2.81 14.22 -10.04
CA ALA A 624 4.17 14.67 -9.82
C ALA A 624 4.83 13.90 -8.68
N GLY A 625 6.13 13.61 -8.79
CA GLY A 625 6.92 13.17 -7.64
C GLY A 625 7.02 14.28 -6.58
N LEU A 626 7.52 15.45 -6.99
CA LEU A 626 7.56 16.66 -6.17
C LEU A 626 6.82 17.81 -6.87
N TYR A 627 5.93 18.48 -6.15
CA TYR A 627 5.29 19.71 -6.57
C TYR A 627 5.67 20.86 -5.62
N VAL A 628 6.26 21.92 -6.16
CA VAL A 628 6.50 23.16 -5.44
C VAL A 628 5.62 24.23 -6.07
N ILE A 629 4.67 24.80 -5.32
CA ILE A 629 3.81 25.88 -5.80
C ILE A 629 3.81 27.04 -4.81
N ASP A 630 4.02 28.26 -5.34
CA ASP A 630 4.01 29.49 -4.57
C ASP A 630 4.85 29.40 -3.29
N THR A 631 6.01 28.75 -3.38
CA THR A 631 6.85 28.40 -2.23
C THR A 631 8.29 28.82 -2.49
N ASN A 632 8.94 29.46 -1.51
CA ASN A 632 10.33 29.93 -1.61
C ASN A 632 11.33 29.18 -0.72
N ASN A 633 12.62 29.31 -1.04
CA ASN A 633 13.75 28.78 -0.28
C ASN A 633 13.72 27.25 -0.12
N VAL A 634 13.71 26.51 -1.23
CA VAL A 634 13.63 25.03 -1.21
C VAL A 634 14.94 24.41 -1.69
N ALA A 635 15.49 23.50 -0.89
CA ALA A 635 16.67 22.71 -1.21
C ALA A 635 16.29 21.25 -1.43
N VAL A 636 16.46 20.75 -2.66
CA VAL A 636 16.15 19.38 -3.09
C VAL A 636 17.45 18.64 -3.36
N TRP A 637 17.85 17.78 -2.43
CA TRP A 637 19.18 17.13 -2.44
C TRP A 637 19.10 15.62 -2.38
N ASN A 638 19.89 14.90 -3.16
CA ASN A 638 20.07 13.45 -2.93
C ASN A 638 18.76 12.65 -2.91
N ASN A 639 17.77 13.01 -3.73
CA ASN A 639 16.55 12.22 -3.87
C ASN A 639 16.66 11.33 -5.11
N THR A 640 15.96 10.20 -5.06
CA THR A 640 15.74 9.35 -6.24
C THR A 640 14.30 9.50 -6.70
N PHE A 641 14.11 10.09 -7.88
CA PHE A 641 12.83 10.19 -8.56
C PHE A 641 12.76 9.12 -9.64
N ALA A 642 11.71 8.29 -9.63
CA ALA A 642 11.58 7.25 -10.66
C ALA A 642 10.14 6.95 -11.05
N ALA A 643 9.86 6.85 -12.35
CA ALA A 643 8.58 6.36 -12.87
C ALA A 643 7.32 7.11 -12.35
N ASN A 644 7.44 8.37 -11.93
CA ASN A 644 6.28 9.23 -11.69
C ASN A 644 5.62 9.58 -13.04
N GLN A 645 4.28 9.49 -13.12
CA GLN A 645 3.59 9.38 -14.40
C GLN A 645 3.55 10.70 -15.22
N GLN A 646 3.34 11.84 -14.57
CA GLN A 646 3.24 13.14 -15.28
C GLN A 646 4.53 13.96 -15.17
N TYR A 647 5.09 14.06 -13.95
CA TYR A 647 6.27 14.87 -13.67
C TYR A 647 7.16 14.13 -12.68
N SER A 648 8.47 14.17 -12.89
CA SER A 648 9.38 13.84 -11.79
C SER A 648 9.30 14.94 -10.74
N TRP A 649 9.35 16.18 -11.20
CA TRP A 649 9.09 17.35 -10.37
C TRP A 649 8.52 18.50 -11.21
N ARG A 650 7.71 19.33 -10.57
CA ARG A 650 7.15 20.55 -11.18
C ARG A 650 7.18 21.72 -10.19
N ILE A 651 7.39 22.92 -10.71
CA ILE A 651 7.44 24.17 -9.97
C ILE A 651 6.45 25.15 -10.60
N TYR A 652 5.53 25.68 -9.81
CA TYR A 652 4.47 26.59 -10.30
C TYR A 652 4.43 27.89 -9.51
N GLN A 653 4.23 28.98 -10.24
CA GLN A 653 3.78 30.26 -9.70
C GLN A 653 2.38 30.55 -10.23
N ASP A 654 1.47 30.93 -9.33
CA ASP A 654 0.19 31.55 -9.69
C ASP A 654 0.06 32.99 -9.16
N SER A 655 -1.15 33.54 -9.12
CA SER A 655 -1.41 34.93 -8.72
C SER A 655 -1.43 35.17 -7.20
N ARG A 656 -1.42 34.12 -6.37
CA ARG A 656 -1.49 34.21 -4.91
C ARG A 656 -0.23 34.86 -4.34
N ARG A 657 -0.41 35.78 -3.39
CA ARG A 657 0.66 36.51 -2.71
C ARG A 657 0.37 36.60 -1.22
N SER A 658 1.41 36.69 -0.42
CA SER A 658 1.34 36.93 1.03
C SER A 658 2.01 38.24 1.38
N SER A 659 1.51 38.91 2.43
CA SER A 659 2.15 40.09 3.02
C SER A 659 3.26 39.73 4.01
N ASP A 660 3.44 38.44 4.34
CA ASP A 660 4.54 37.97 5.16
C ASP A 660 5.88 38.14 4.38
N PRO A 661 6.87 38.84 4.96
CA PRO A 661 8.14 39.12 4.27
C PRO A 661 9.03 37.89 4.08
N VAL A 662 8.74 36.78 4.76
CA VAL A 662 9.48 35.51 4.70
C VAL A 662 8.74 34.49 3.85
N ILE A 663 7.43 34.33 4.10
CA ILE A 663 6.55 33.38 3.40
C ILE A 663 5.72 34.16 2.38
N THR A 664 6.35 34.50 1.27
CA THR A 664 5.84 35.52 0.32
C THR A 664 4.77 35.00 -0.66
N PHE A 665 4.61 33.69 -0.75
CA PHE A 665 3.87 32.98 -1.82
C PHE A 665 4.43 33.26 -3.24
N VAL A 666 5.71 33.61 -3.30
CA VAL A 666 6.44 33.78 -4.56
C VAL A 666 7.45 32.66 -4.67
N VAL A 667 7.41 31.89 -5.76
CA VAL A 667 8.45 30.90 -6.05
C VAL A 667 9.77 31.62 -6.22
N ARG A 668 10.70 31.31 -5.32
CA ARG A 668 12.04 31.87 -5.36
C ARG A 668 13.06 30.98 -4.67
N ASP A 669 14.29 30.99 -5.19
CA ASP A 669 15.46 30.36 -4.56
C ASP A 669 15.23 28.85 -4.35
N ILE A 670 15.00 28.13 -5.47
CA ILE A 670 14.79 26.68 -5.51
C ILE A 670 16.04 26.01 -6.07
N SER A 671 16.57 25.01 -5.37
CA SER A 671 17.82 24.34 -5.77
C SER A 671 17.66 22.82 -5.84
N PHE A 672 18.09 22.22 -6.96
CA PHE A 672 18.17 20.78 -7.15
C PHE A 672 19.62 20.36 -7.28
N ARG A 673 20.12 19.53 -6.35
CA ARG A 673 21.50 19.04 -6.34
C ARG A 673 21.58 17.55 -6.04
N ASN A 674 22.54 16.86 -6.64
CA ASN A 674 22.83 15.45 -6.34
C ASN A 674 21.64 14.49 -6.49
N ASN A 675 20.58 14.85 -7.22
CA ASN A 675 19.41 13.98 -7.39
C ASN A 675 19.64 12.98 -8.52
N VAL A 676 19.01 11.81 -8.41
CA VAL A 676 18.90 10.84 -9.50
C VAL A 676 17.48 10.85 -10.00
N THR A 677 17.29 11.03 -11.31
CA THR A 677 15.96 11.06 -11.90
C THR A 677 15.87 10.14 -13.10
N ALA A 678 15.05 9.11 -12.99
CA ALA A 678 14.75 8.18 -14.06
C ALA A 678 13.28 8.32 -14.46
N TYR A 679 13.04 8.91 -15.61
CA TYR A 679 11.69 9.29 -15.98
C TYR A 679 10.99 8.29 -16.91
N GLY A 680 9.65 8.21 -16.77
CA GLY A 680 8.76 7.41 -17.62
C GLY A 680 8.35 8.13 -18.92
N THR A 681 7.06 8.42 -19.07
CA THR A 681 6.41 8.64 -20.39
C THR A 681 5.86 10.04 -20.68
N GLY A 682 5.69 10.95 -19.71
CA GLY A 682 5.05 12.25 -20.00
C GLY A 682 5.92 13.27 -20.76
N ALA A 683 5.31 14.33 -21.30
CA ALA A 683 5.95 15.16 -22.31
C ALA A 683 7.04 16.14 -21.80
N CYS A 684 6.98 16.54 -20.53
CA CYS A 684 7.93 17.47 -19.89
C CYS A 684 8.10 17.08 -18.41
N PRO A 685 8.96 16.10 -18.07
CA PRO A 685 9.11 15.58 -16.71
C PRO A 685 9.56 16.61 -15.68
N TYR A 686 10.21 17.67 -16.15
CA TYR A 686 10.83 18.74 -15.38
C TYR A 686 10.18 20.03 -15.82
N LEU A 687 9.34 20.60 -14.95
CA LEU A 687 8.53 21.75 -15.30
C LEU A 687 8.79 22.91 -14.35
N VAL A 688 9.06 24.08 -14.90
CA VAL A 688 9.00 25.37 -14.21
C VAL A 688 8.02 26.24 -14.96
N HIS A 689 6.95 26.66 -14.31
CA HIS A 689 5.85 27.38 -14.95
C HIS A 689 5.42 28.58 -14.11
N ASP A 690 5.23 29.71 -14.77
CA ASP A 690 4.45 30.83 -14.27
C ASP A 690 3.15 30.89 -15.05
N THR A 691 2.03 30.66 -14.36
CA THR A 691 0.70 30.65 -14.98
C THR A 691 0.24 32.03 -15.41
N GLU A 692 0.88 33.10 -14.91
CA GLU A 692 0.61 34.48 -15.33
C GLU A 692 1.53 34.97 -16.45
N TYR A 693 2.55 34.19 -16.84
CA TYR A 693 3.54 34.56 -17.86
C TYR A 693 4.24 35.90 -17.60
N LYS A 694 4.60 36.18 -16.34
CA LYS A 694 5.25 37.41 -15.88
C LYS A 694 6.72 37.21 -15.53
N VAL A 695 7.07 36.07 -14.94
CA VAL A 695 8.42 35.78 -14.45
C VAL A 695 9.05 34.63 -15.20
N THR A 696 10.38 34.70 -15.35
CA THR A 696 11.18 33.61 -15.91
C THR A 696 11.65 32.68 -14.80
N GLY A 697 12.02 31.45 -15.14
CA GLY A 697 12.64 30.54 -14.17
C GLY A 697 13.96 31.09 -13.59
N GLN A 698 14.66 31.96 -14.33
CA GLN A 698 15.85 32.67 -13.87
C GLN A 698 15.50 33.70 -12.78
N THR A 699 14.42 34.47 -12.96
CA THR A 699 13.93 35.41 -11.94
C THR A 699 13.40 34.69 -10.71
N MET A 700 12.77 33.51 -10.89
CA MET A 700 12.44 32.58 -9.80
C MET A 700 13.69 31.97 -9.14
N ARG A 701 14.88 32.14 -9.73
CA ARG A 701 16.15 31.56 -9.24
C ARG A 701 16.05 30.05 -9.01
N VAL A 702 15.37 29.36 -9.93
CA VAL A 702 15.39 27.90 -9.97
C VAL A 702 16.75 27.48 -10.53
N THR A 703 17.50 26.71 -9.75
CA THR A 703 18.83 26.24 -10.13
C THR A 703 18.94 24.73 -10.02
N SER A 704 19.62 24.08 -10.96
CA SER A 704 19.93 22.65 -10.95
C SER A 704 21.40 22.41 -11.29
N GLN A 705 22.05 21.49 -10.59
CA GLN A 705 23.43 21.07 -10.88
C GLN A 705 23.71 19.71 -10.26
N ALA A 706 24.67 18.97 -10.81
CA ALA A 706 25.16 17.72 -10.26
C ALA A 706 24.07 16.65 -10.11
N ASN A 707 23.09 16.64 -11.01
CA ASN A 707 22.05 15.63 -11.05
C ASN A 707 22.40 14.56 -12.09
N ALA A 708 21.92 13.34 -11.88
CA ALA A 708 21.95 12.28 -12.89
C ALA A 708 20.55 12.07 -13.44
N TYR A 709 20.40 12.24 -14.74
CA TYR A 709 19.16 12.02 -15.46
C TYR A 709 19.26 10.73 -16.28
N TRP A 710 18.16 9.98 -16.36
CA TRP A 710 18.02 8.89 -17.30
C TRP A 710 16.77 9.07 -18.16
N ARG A 711 16.93 8.71 -19.44
CA ARG A 711 15.87 8.68 -20.44
C ARG A 711 16.04 7.47 -21.35
N ALA A 712 14.93 6.91 -21.83
CA ALA A 712 14.96 5.71 -22.66
C ALA A 712 15.60 5.96 -24.04
N SER A 713 15.41 7.15 -24.62
CA SER A 713 16.03 7.57 -25.88
C SER A 713 16.08 9.09 -25.97
N SER A 714 16.85 9.64 -26.91
CA SER A 714 16.93 11.08 -27.20
C SER A 714 15.60 11.74 -27.60
N SER A 715 14.56 10.96 -27.91
CA SER A 715 13.20 11.42 -28.26
C SER A 715 12.13 11.11 -27.20
N ALA A 716 12.46 10.33 -26.16
CA ALA A 716 11.54 9.97 -25.09
C ALA A 716 12.13 10.37 -23.73
N PRO A 717 11.63 11.44 -23.07
CA PRO A 717 10.46 12.25 -23.44
C PRO A 717 10.72 13.23 -24.60
N ALA A 718 9.64 13.74 -25.21
CA ALA A 718 9.74 14.70 -26.32
C ALA A 718 10.49 15.98 -25.93
N ASN A 719 10.24 16.48 -24.72
CA ASN A 719 10.98 17.56 -24.11
C ASN A 719 11.52 17.09 -22.76
N MET A 720 12.78 17.40 -22.48
CA MET A 720 13.37 17.09 -21.19
C MET A 720 12.91 18.12 -20.14
N VAL A 721 12.96 19.40 -20.46
CA VAL A 721 12.60 20.49 -19.55
C VAL A 721 11.62 21.45 -20.22
N CYS A 722 10.58 21.85 -19.50
CA CYS A 722 9.71 22.96 -19.83
C CYS A 722 9.96 24.10 -18.83
N TRP A 723 10.16 25.32 -19.32
CA TRP A 723 10.72 26.42 -18.54
C TRP A 723 9.97 27.73 -18.74
N ALA A 724 9.68 28.43 -17.64
CA ALA A 724 9.02 29.72 -17.66
C ALA A 724 9.91 30.77 -18.33
N ASN A 725 9.37 31.44 -19.36
CA ASN A 725 10.07 32.42 -20.19
C ASN A 725 9.41 33.81 -20.14
N GLY A 726 8.82 34.16 -18.99
CA GLY A 726 8.12 35.43 -18.81
C GLY A 726 6.99 35.60 -19.82
N THR A 727 6.87 36.79 -20.41
CA THR A 727 5.79 37.12 -21.36
C THR A 727 5.84 36.32 -22.66
N ALA A 728 6.98 35.68 -22.97
CA ALA A 728 7.12 34.77 -24.10
C ALA A 728 6.53 33.37 -23.83
N GLY A 729 5.96 33.12 -22.65
CA GLY A 729 5.25 31.88 -22.32
C GLY A 729 6.17 30.77 -21.80
N LEU A 730 5.86 29.53 -22.17
CA LEU A 730 6.60 28.34 -21.75
C LEU A 730 7.57 27.88 -22.86
N GLN A 731 8.87 27.92 -22.58
CA GLN A 731 9.91 27.44 -23.49
C GLN A 731 10.21 25.96 -23.23
N SER A 732 10.30 25.14 -24.28
CA SER A 732 10.64 23.71 -24.16
C SER A 732 12.07 23.43 -24.64
N TYR A 733 12.76 22.54 -23.94
CA TYR A 733 14.11 22.07 -24.27
C TYR A 733 14.12 20.55 -24.42
N LYS A 734 14.46 20.07 -25.63
CA LYS A 734 14.49 18.63 -25.96
C LYS A 734 15.61 17.85 -25.26
N THR A 735 16.74 18.50 -25.00
CA THR A 735 17.94 17.85 -24.46
C THR A 735 18.54 18.67 -23.33
N LEU A 736 19.33 17.99 -22.48
CA LEU A 736 20.07 18.65 -21.41
C LEU A 736 21.05 19.70 -21.96
N SER A 737 21.63 19.45 -23.13
CA SER A 737 22.57 20.38 -23.77
C SER A 737 21.90 21.70 -24.16
N THR A 738 20.70 21.67 -24.76
CA THR A 738 20.04 22.92 -25.15
C THR A 738 19.52 23.69 -23.94
N PHE A 739 19.06 22.99 -22.91
CA PHE A 739 18.69 23.59 -21.63
C PHE A 739 19.89 24.28 -20.96
N ARG A 740 21.06 23.63 -20.93
CA ARG A 740 22.31 24.19 -20.40
C ARG A 740 22.69 25.48 -21.10
N SER A 741 22.78 25.46 -22.43
CA SER A 741 23.20 26.63 -23.20
C SER A 741 22.26 27.81 -23.01
N ALA A 742 20.95 27.56 -22.86
CA ALA A 742 19.96 28.62 -22.73
C ALA A 742 19.83 29.20 -21.31
N THR A 743 20.14 28.43 -20.27
CA THR A 743 19.82 28.81 -18.89
C THR A 743 21.02 28.84 -17.94
N GLY A 744 22.14 28.22 -18.30
CA GLY A 744 23.28 28.01 -17.41
C GLY A 744 23.05 26.92 -16.35
N ASN A 745 21.89 26.27 -16.33
CA ASN A 745 21.60 25.17 -15.41
C ASN A 745 22.25 23.85 -15.83
N ASP A 746 22.39 22.95 -14.87
CA ASP A 746 22.85 21.57 -15.03
C ASP A 746 24.23 21.42 -15.70
N THR A 747 25.09 22.45 -15.70
CA THR A 747 26.44 22.42 -16.31
C THR A 747 27.29 21.25 -15.81
N GLY A 748 27.17 20.90 -14.52
CA GLY A 748 27.84 19.76 -13.90
C GLY A 748 27.03 18.47 -13.83
N SER A 749 25.86 18.38 -14.46
CA SER A 749 24.98 17.19 -14.39
C SER A 749 25.33 16.14 -15.47
N THR A 750 24.64 15.01 -15.48
CA THR A 750 24.78 13.98 -16.54
C THR A 750 23.42 13.48 -17.01
N VAL A 751 23.35 13.04 -18.26
CA VAL A 751 22.18 12.36 -18.82
C VAL A 751 22.63 11.05 -19.46
N ASN A 752 21.98 9.96 -19.08
CA ASN A 752 22.18 8.65 -19.68
C ASN A 752 20.99 8.29 -20.56
N GLU A 753 21.27 7.89 -21.81
CA GLU A 753 20.26 7.48 -22.77
C GLU A 753 20.31 5.97 -23.00
N GLY A 754 19.16 5.32 -23.17
CA GLY A 754 19.08 3.88 -23.40
C GLY A 754 19.15 3.08 -22.10
N THR A 755 20.33 2.66 -21.68
CA THR A 755 20.51 1.73 -20.54
C THR A 755 20.01 2.33 -19.22
N PRO A 756 19.09 1.69 -18.49
CA PRO A 756 18.63 2.16 -17.18
C PRO A 756 19.78 2.38 -16.19
N ILE A 757 19.76 3.52 -15.49
CA ILE A 757 20.74 3.83 -14.43
C ILE A 757 20.31 3.35 -13.05
N LEU A 758 19.08 2.86 -12.91
CA LEU A 758 18.52 2.37 -11.66
C LEU A 758 18.31 0.85 -11.69
N THR A 759 18.50 0.19 -10.55
CA THR A 759 18.08 -1.19 -10.29
C THR A 759 16.57 -1.26 -10.06
N SER A 760 16.02 -2.47 -9.89
CA SER A 760 14.63 -2.70 -9.47
C SER A 760 14.27 -2.00 -8.15
N ASP A 761 15.25 -1.85 -7.27
CA ASP A 761 15.08 -1.22 -5.95
C ASP A 761 15.40 0.28 -5.97
N TYR A 762 15.46 0.87 -7.17
CA TYR A 762 15.73 2.29 -7.40
C TYR A 762 17.10 2.78 -6.87
N GLN A 763 18.05 1.87 -6.69
CA GLN A 763 19.45 2.22 -6.44
C GLN A 763 20.16 2.49 -7.76
N LEU A 764 21.19 3.34 -7.77
CA LEU A 764 22.05 3.43 -8.95
C LEU A 764 22.69 2.07 -9.25
N THR A 765 22.69 1.65 -10.52
CA THR A 765 23.43 0.45 -10.96
C THR A 765 24.94 0.65 -10.73
N PRO A 766 25.74 -0.42 -10.54
CA PRO A 766 27.19 -0.28 -10.36
C PRO A 766 27.86 0.51 -11.50
N ALA A 767 27.42 0.28 -12.74
CA ALA A 767 27.89 1.03 -13.90
C ALA A 767 27.56 2.53 -13.78
N ALA A 768 26.32 2.88 -13.43
CA ALA A 768 25.91 4.27 -13.25
C ALA A 768 26.60 4.93 -12.05
N GLN A 769 26.84 4.21 -10.95
CA GLN A 769 27.60 4.73 -9.81
C GLN A 769 29.01 5.17 -10.23
N SER A 770 29.69 4.33 -11.03
CA SER A 770 31.02 4.65 -11.56
C SER A 770 31.00 5.87 -12.48
N THR A 771 30.09 5.90 -13.46
CA THR A 771 30.05 6.99 -14.46
C THR A 771 29.54 8.31 -13.92
N THR A 772 28.84 8.30 -12.78
CA THR A 772 28.27 9.51 -12.16
C THR A 772 29.01 9.95 -10.89
N ALA A 773 30.04 9.23 -10.45
CA ALA A 773 30.80 9.57 -9.24
C ALA A 773 31.43 10.99 -9.30
N ALA A 774 31.94 11.39 -10.46
CA ALA A 774 32.56 12.70 -10.67
C ALA A 774 31.56 13.87 -10.70
N VAL A 775 30.27 13.58 -10.85
CA VAL A 775 29.18 14.57 -10.94
C VAL A 775 28.77 15.06 -9.54
N ALA A 776 28.87 14.21 -8.52
CA ALA A 776 28.35 14.52 -7.19
C ALA A 776 29.11 15.68 -6.50
N LEU A 777 28.35 16.66 -6.03
CA LEU A 777 28.86 17.73 -5.17
C LEU A 777 29.07 17.22 -3.74
N PRO A 778 30.04 17.79 -3.00
CA PRO A 778 30.16 17.54 -1.58
C PRO A 778 28.90 18.01 -0.86
N LEU A 779 28.36 17.19 0.05
CA LEU A 779 27.23 17.59 0.87
C LEU A 779 27.64 18.73 1.81
N PRO A 780 26.90 19.86 1.81
CA PRO A 780 27.00 20.85 2.87
C PRO A 780 26.61 20.26 4.22
N ASP A 781 27.14 20.79 5.32
CA ASP A 781 26.89 20.30 6.69
C ASP A 781 25.41 20.09 6.99
N TYR A 782 24.58 21.09 6.65
CA TYR A 782 23.15 21.04 6.94
C TYR A 782 22.41 19.96 6.14
N ILE A 783 22.88 19.60 4.93
CA ILE A 783 22.31 18.49 4.16
C ILE A 783 22.83 17.15 4.68
N ALA A 784 24.14 17.05 4.92
CA ALA A 784 24.79 15.85 5.45
C ALA A 784 24.14 15.41 6.77
N SER A 785 23.89 16.35 7.68
CA SER A 785 23.17 16.11 8.93
C SER A 785 21.73 15.61 8.70
N VAL A 786 21.01 16.17 7.72
CA VAL A 786 19.63 15.78 7.41
C VAL A 786 19.53 14.36 6.89
N VAL A 787 20.45 13.94 6.02
CA VAL A 787 20.43 12.59 5.42
C VAL A 787 21.21 11.55 6.23
N GLY A 788 21.90 11.94 7.30
CA GLY A 788 22.67 11.03 8.15
C GLY A 788 23.99 10.59 7.53
N LEU A 789 24.66 11.47 6.78
CA LEU A 789 25.97 11.22 6.18
C LEU A 789 27.03 12.19 6.73
N ALA A 790 28.31 11.85 6.50
CA ALA A 790 29.41 12.76 6.82
C ALA A 790 29.40 13.99 5.89
N THR A 791 29.79 15.16 6.42
CA THR A 791 30.06 16.35 5.62
C THR A 791 31.04 16.04 4.49
N ASN A 792 30.89 16.71 3.35
CA ASN A 792 31.70 16.52 2.14
C ASN A 792 31.57 15.15 1.47
N THR A 793 30.69 14.27 1.95
CA THR A 793 30.34 13.04 1.22
C THR A 793 29.88 13.41 -0.20
N ARG A 794 30.33 12.66 -1.20
CA ARG A 794 29.93 12.82 -2.60
C ARG A 794 29.12 11.60 -3.01
N LYS A 795 27.80 11.76 -3.06
CA LYS A 795 26.86 10.69 -3.44
C LYS A 795 25.71 11.30 -4.23
N LEU A 796 25.18 10.57 -5.19
CA LEU A 796 23.95 10.91 -5.90
C LEU A 796 22.80 10.04 -5.42
N GLY A 797 21.59 10.60 -5.49
CA GLY A 797 20.35 9.91 -5.19
C GLY A 797 20.16 9.63 -3.70
N ALA A 798 19.06 8.94 -3.41
CA ALA A 798 18.71 8.54 -2.06
C ALA A 798 19.79 7.59 -1.48
N VAL A 799 20.04 7.75 -0.18
CA VAL A 799 21.26 7.25 0.43
C VAL A 799 21.09 5.95 1.22
N GLY A 800 19.86 5.63 1.62
CA GLY A 800 19.46 4.39 2.30
C GLY A 800 18.78 3.38 1.35
N SER A 801 18.41 2.20 1.86
CA SER A 801 17.60 1.25 1.09
C SER A 801 16.17 1.77 0.92
N LEU A 802 15.54 1.41 -0.19
CA LEU A 802 14.09 1.58 -0.35
C LEU A 802 13.38 0.79 0.75
N ARG A 803 12.49 1.45 1.50
CA ARG A 803 11.64 0.82 2.52
C ARG A 803 10.32 0.33 1.94
#